data_AF-A0A954XE63-F1
#
_entry.id   AF-A0A954XE63-F1
#
_cell.length_a   1.000
_cell.length_b   1.000
_cell.length_c   1.000
_cell.angle_alpha   90.00
_cell.angle_beta   90.00
_cell.angle_gamma   90.00
#
_symmetry.space_group_name_H-M   'P 1'
#
loop_
_entity.id
_entity.type
_entity.pdbx_description
1 polymer ?
#
loop_
_entity_poly.entity_id
_entity_poly.type
_entity_poly.pdbx_seq_one_letter_code
_entity_poly.pdbx_strand_id
1 'polypeptide(L)'
;LNPWAIRQTETSQQEAQLGSEFAPSADPQAMTAKPGQGGRGVDGERTDFSTLDFLALDSAVLLNLAPNEEGQLTLDRDALGPHQHLHIVAVDPQNTVYRTTSWAAGDVPFEDLRLADGLDPDKHFTQQKQTSVIQPGEEFVLPDITSSRFELYDSLRRVHSLYVTLSNNPNLVEFNFVLNWPKLTPDEKRSKYSQYASHELHFFLAQKDPQWFNENIRPYLENKKDKTFLDQYLLGENLSQYLFPWEFERLNIVERILLGRRLEAEASAMQRHVHERYELLPPNIDRRNFLFETALKGSSLETDDRFGVVDALKKTKQEQAEFRGEAKDADRALQFGGQAMNRNGTALFGRANAPQPAAPPAAAMPAPAEKAAAGKRLAEEQLGELQNARKEMESGLARRRQAGADDKSERAYFKADDKLRAKMQQLYRQVDKTKEWVENNYYHLPIEQQNGDLVTVNAFWNDFAQHPADQPFYSTNMAEASRNFTEMMFALSVLDLPFEAGEHQTEYEKAAMTLEVGSPSIVYHEEIKQAEQMALQTPILVSQNFFRHGDRYAHVDGEQRDKYVTDEFLVHAVYGCQVVVTNPTSTPRKLDLLLQVPNGAIPVMGSKYTRSVHINLQPFNTQTVEYHFYFPAAGEFTHYPVHVAQNEELLAYADPVKLNVVAKPSKIDRESWQYISQYGTDAQVMEFLRQHNLQRLELDKIAFRMRDKAFFQQVVNYLAEQHAYNQTLWSYSVYHDVPDQVKQFLKHADSYINQVGWYIDSPLLELDPIARHIYQHMEYKPLVNARRHQLGNRREIVNDRFHQQYHRFLKLLSYHAEPTDEQELEATYYLLLQERVAEAFDFFGRVNPEQLNERLQYDYFTAYLAFYKADPQQARDIAENYSNHPVDRWREAFLAIVAQADEIEGAGVEVIDDENLAQSQTKLAAADTSFDFEVESQEVRIDYQNVERVRVNFYLMDIEMLFSRNPFVQQYSSQFSYIQPNQSQVVALPKNKTSFAFSLPAELRNQNVLVEISAGGQTKSEAYYSNSLAVQVIENYGQVRVAHENSKKALAGVYVKVYARMSDGSVKFYKDGYTDLRGRFDFTSLSTNELDNVEKFSLLILSEEHGAVVREANPPRR
;
A
#
# COMPACT_ATOMS: atom_id res chain seq x y z
N LEU A 1 -0.09 15.04 -8.74
CA LEU A 1 1.07 15.48 -7.92
C LEU A 1 1.81 14.28 -7.34
N ASN A 2 1.18 13.47 -6.50
CA ASN A 2 1.82 12.33 -5.82
C ASN A 2 1.23 11.00 -6.31
N PRO A 3 1.43 10.58 -7.57
CA PRO A 3 0.70 9.43 -8.06
C PRO A 3 1.37 8.11 -7.63
N TRP A 4 0.54 7.11 -7.31
CA TRP A 4 0.96 5.75 -6.95
C TRP A 4 0.36 4.73 -7.91
N ALA A 5 1.06 3.61 -8.12
CA ALA A 5 0.66 2.61 -9.10
C ALA A 5 -0.41 1.67 -8.52
N ILE A 6 -1.60 1.68 -9.10
CA ILE A 6 -2.70 0.78 -8.68
C ILE A 6 -2.64 -0.58 -9.36
N ARG A 7 -2.12 -0.64 -10.62
CA ARG A 7 -2.11 -1.85 -11.47
C ARG A 7 -0.99 -1.82 -12.50
N GLN A 8 -0.63 -3.00 -13.01
CA GLN A 8 0.21 -3.19 -14.20
C GLN A 8 -0.64 -3.62 -15.38
N THR A 9 -0.28 -3.19 -16.59
CA THR A 9 -0.94 -3.53 -17.86
C THR A 9 0.08 -3.85 -18.95
N GLU A 10 -0.35 -4.62 -19.93
CA GLU A 10 0.44 -5.00 -21.12
C GLU A 10 -0.14 -4.31 -22.35
N THR A 11 0.72 -3.99 -23.32
CA THR A 11 0.32 -3.43 -24.61
C THR A 11 0.47 -4.54 -25.65
N SER A 12 -0.62 -4.88 -26.34
CA SER A 12 -0.57 -5.90 -27.40
C SER A 12 0.16 -5.36 -28.64
N GLN A 13 0.55 -6.24 -29.58
CA GLN A 13 1.17 -5.83 -30.85
C GLN A 13 0.17 -5.94 -31.99
N GLN A 14 0.05 -4.88 -32.81
CA GLN A 14 -0.73 -4.93 -34.04
C GLN A 14 0.11 -5.51 -35.19
N GLU A 15 -0.29 -6.69 -35.67
CA GLU A 15 0.26 -7.32 -36.87
C GLU A 15 -0.53 -6.91 -38.13
N ALA A 16 0.15 -6.65 -39.24
CA ALA A 16 -0.50 -6.38 -40.52
C ALA A 16 -0.82 -7.71 -41.21
N GLN A 17 -2.09 -8.06 -41.35
CA GLN A 17 -2.47 -9.34 -41.98
C GLN A 17 -2.59 -9.25 -43.51
N LEU A 18 -2.11 -10.29 -44.18
CA LEU A 18 -2.46 -10.65 -45.55
C LEU A 18 -3.09 -12.05 -45.51
N GLY A 19 -4.40 -12.13 -45.75
CA GLY A 19 -5.12 -13.38 -46.05
C GLY A 19 -5.22 -14.39 -44.91
N SER A 20 -6.28 -14.25 -44.10
CA SER A 20 -6.89 -15.20 -43.13
C SER A 20 -6.03 -15.68 -41.96
N GLU A 21 -6.64 -15.76 -40.77
CA GLU A 21 -6.50 -16.90 -39.86
C GLU A 21 -7.50 -16.84 -38.68
N PHE A 22 -7.92 -18.02 -38.19
CA PHE A 22 -7.64 -18.54 -36.83
C PHE A 22 -8.71 -19.55 -36.33
N ALA A 23 -8.23 -20.62 -35.70
CA ALA A 23 -9.02 -21.70 -35.07
C ALA A 23 -9.23 -21.47 -33.55
N PRO A 24 -10.24 -22.09 -32.91
CA PRO A 24 -10.81 -21.58 -31.66
C PRO A 24 -10.31 -22.24 -30.37
N SER A 25 -10.54 -21.49 -29.28
CA SER A 25 -10.43 -21.82 -27.85
C SER A 25 -11.28 -23.01 -27.40
N ALA A 26 -10.88 -23.65 -26.31
CA ALA A 26 -11.72 -24.56 -25.53
C ALA A 26 -11.59 -24.27 -24.02
N ASP A 27 -12.73 -24.30 -23.35
CA ASP A 27 -12.97 -24.16 -21.91
C ASP A 27 -14.10 -25.16 -21.56
N PRO A 28 -14.57 -25.29 -20.32
CA PRO A 28 -14.04 -25.94 -19.12
C PRO A 28 -14.74 -27.29 -18.82
N GLN A 29 -14.25 -28.10 -17.85
CA GLN A 29 -15.11 -29.13 -17.22
C GLN A 29 -14.67 -29.59 -15.81
N ALA A 30 -15.68 -30.00 -15.04
CA ALA A 30 -15.75 -30.09 -13.59
C ALA A 30 -15.72 -31.53 -13.01
N MET A 31 -15.41 -31.60 -11.71
CA MET A 31 -15.81 -32.56 -10.64
C MET A 31 -15.89 -34.08 -10.88
N THR A 32 -15.26 -34.85 -9.98
CA THR A 32 -15.89 -36.00 -9.27
C THR A 32 -15.22 -36.24 -7.91
N ALA A 33 -15.95 -36.88 -6.98
CA ALA A 33 -15.71 -36.91 -5.54
C ALA A 33 -15.56 -38.33 -4.93
N LYS A 34 -14.80 -38.42 -3.80
CA LYS A 34 -14.91 -39.29 -2.58
C LYS A 34 -14.73 -40.83 -2.72
N PRO A 35 -14.50 -41.65 -1.63
CA PRO A 35 -14.72 -41.41 -0.17
C PRO A 35 -13.69 -42.00 0.86
N GLY A 36 -13.84 -41.57 2.14
CA GLY A 36 -13.55 -42.33 3.39
C GLY A 36 -12.09 -42.41 3.86
N GLN A 37 -11.70 -42.49 5.14
CA GLN A 37 -12.37 -42.67 6.44
C GLN A 37 -11.27 -42.37 7.51
N GLY A 38 -11.54 -41.61 8.57
CA GLY A 38 -11.60 -42.19 9.93
C GLY A 38 -10.33 -41.95 10.77
N GLY A 39 -10.48 -41.27 11.92
CA GLY A 39 -9.43 -41.17 12.93
C GLY A 39 -9.66 -40.06 13.95
N ARG A 40 -10.51 -40.32 14.95
CA ARG A 40 -10.63 -39.50 16.18
C ARG A 40 -9.34 -39.64 16.99
N GLY A 41 -8.67 -38.51 17.25
CA GLY A 41 -7.70 -38.35 18.34
C GLY A 41 -8.27 -37.38 19.36
N VAL A 42 -8.44 -37.87 20.59
CA VAL A 42 -8.86 -37.08 21.75
C VAL A 42 -7.60 -36.47 22.32
N ASP A 43 -7.44 -35.14 22.25
CA ASP A 43 -6.41 -34.44 23.01
C ASP A 43 -6.88 -34.32 24.46
N GLY A 44 -6.23 -35.10 25.32
CA GLY A 44 -6.31 -34.90 26.76
C GLY A 44 -5.43 -33.73 27.13
N GLU A 45 -6.06 -32.66 27.63
CA GLU A 45 -5.38 -31.63 28.41
C GLU A 45 -4.63 -32.27 29.58
N ARG A 46 -3.32 -32.05 29.63
CA ARG A 46 -2.53 -32.07 30.86
C ARG A 46 -1.70 -30.80 30.88
N THR A 47 -2.25 -29.77 31.53
CA THR A 47 -1.49 -28.64 32.05
C THR A 47 -1.51 -28.75 33.56
N ASP A 48 -0.55 -29.47 34.11
CA ASP A 48 -0.07 -29.21 35.47
C ASP A 48 1.28 -28.53 35.29
N PHE A 49 1.27 -27.20 35.20
CA PHE A 49 2.48 -26.43 35.45
C PHE A 49 2.52 -26.20 36.97
N SER A 50 3.49 -26.81 37.64
CA SER A 50 3.82 -26.41 39.01
C SER A 50 4.33 -24.97 38.96
N THR A 51 3.57 -24.03 39.52
CA THR A 51 4.05 -22.67 39.81
C THR A 51 5.16 -22.78 40.86
N LEU A 52 6.40 -22.45 40.47
CA LEU A 52 7.58 -22.50 41.33
C LEU A 52 7.81 -21.19 42.08
N ASP A 53 6.81 -20.31 42.12
CA ASP A 53 6.86 -18.97 42.73
C ASP A 53 7.21 -19.00 44.23
N PHE A 54 7.16 -20.18 44.87
CA PHE A 54 7.57 -20.40 46.24
C PHE A 54 9.09 -20.59 46.40
N LEU A 55 9.88 -20.66 45.33
CA LEU A 55 11.36 -20.72 45.42
C LEU A 55 11.91 -19.30 45.51
N ALA A 56 12.68 -18.99 46.55
CA ALA A 56 13.23 -17.64 46.77
C ALA A 56 14.39 -17.27 45.85
N LEU A 57 14.86 -18.20 45.01
CA LEU A 57 16.02 -18.00 44.15
C LEU A 57 15.79 -18.62 42.76
N ASP A 58 16.01 -17.82 41.72
CA ASP A 58 15.99 -18.24 40.31
C ASP A 58 17.15 -19.16 39.94
N SER A 59 17.10 -19.85 38.80
CA SER A 59 18.24 -20.64 38.33
C SER A 59 19.44 -19.76 37.93
N ALA A 60 20.64 -20.04 38.45
CA ALA A 60 21.86 -19.38 37.99
C ALA A 60 22.23 -19.82 36.56
N VAL A 61 22.41 -18.85 35.64
CA VAL A 61 22.79 -19.08 34.24
C VAL A 61 24.08 -18.32 33.92
N LEU A 62 25.12 -19.05 33.52
CA LEU A 62 26.40 -18.49 33.09
C LEU A 62 26.57 -18.71 31.58
N LEU A 63 26.69 -17.62 30.81
CA LEU A 63 26.75 -17.65 29.34
C LEU A 63 28.13 -17.21 28.83
N ASN A 64 28.49 -17.66 27.63
CA ASN A 64 29.69 -17.22 26.89
C ASN A 64 31.02 -17.38 27.64
N LEU A 65 31.13 -18.42 28.47
CA LEU A 65 32.36 -18.72 29.20
C LEU A 65 33.46 -19.16 28.23
N ALA A 66 34.59 -18.46 28.24
CA ALA A 66 35.73 -18.77 27.39
C ALA A 66 36.64 -19.82 28.05
N PRO A 67 36.89 -20.97 27.41
CA PRO A 67 37.87 -21.92 27.92
C PRO A 67 39.28 -21.30 27.92
N ASN A 68 40.14 -21.79 28.80
CA ASN A 68 41.55 -21.43 28.81
C ASN A 68 42.28 -21.99 27.55
N GLU A 69 43.58 -21.71 27.43
CA GLU A 69 44.41 -22.16 26.28
C GLU A 69 44.45 -23.70 26.10
N GLU A 70 44.04 -24.46 27.13
CA GLU A 70 43.97 -25.92 27.14
C GLU A 70 42.55 -26.45 26.85
N GLY A 71 41.58 -25.57 26.55
CA GLY A 71 40.20 -25.94 26.25
C GLY A 71 39.34 -26.22 27.50
N GLN A 72 39.82 -25.87 28.70
CA GLN A 72 39.13 -26.16 29.97
C GLN A 72 38.41 -24.92 30.51
N LEU A 73 37.24 -25.15 31.07
CA LEU A 73 36.45 -24.16 31.79
C LEU A 73 36.43 -24.49 33.28
N THR A 74 36.96 -23.58 34.10
CA THR A 74 36.92 -23.67 35.55
C THR A 74 35.92 -22.65 36.07
N LEU A 75 34.91 -23.12 36.80
CA LEU A 75 33.88 -22.30 37.42
C LEU A 75 34.07 -22.30 38.93
N ASP A 76 33.99 -21.12 39.54
CA ASP A 76 33.89 -21.01 40.98
C ASP A 76 32.54 -21.58 41.45
N ARG A 77 32.55 -22.41 42.49
CA ARG A 77 31.33 -23.04 43.02
C ARG A 77 30.39 -21.99 43.62
N ASP A 78 30.95 -20.92 44.16
CA ASP A 78 30.18 -19.84 44.79
C ASP A 78 29.36 -19.06 43.74
N ALA A 79 29.83 -18.98 42.49
CA ALA A 79 29.12 -18.36 41.38
C ALA A 79 27.85 -19.12 40.96
N LEU A 80 27.69 -20.37 41.40
CA LEU A 80 26.51 -21.21 41.14
C LEU A 80 25.48 -21.15 42.29
N GLY A 81 25.70 -20.34 43.32
CA GLY A 81 24.77 -20.14 44.43
C GLY A 81 24.35 -21.46 45.12
N PRO A 82 23.17 -21.50 45.78
CA PRO A 82 22.66 -22.70 46.44
C PRO A 82 22.07 -23.76 45.48
N HIS A 83 22.18 -23.56 44.15
CA HIS A 83 21.64 -24.48 43.16
C HIS A 83 22.41 -25.80 43.11
N GLN A 84 21.69 -26.89 42.81
CA GLN A 84 22.18 -28.26 42.97
C GLN A 84 22.17 -29.07 41.69
N HIS A 85 21.33 -28.70 40.71
CA HIS A 85 21.23 -29.37 39.43
C HIS A 85 21.83 -28.45 38.36
N LEU A 86 22.94 -28.88 37.76
CA LEU A 86 23.68 -28.09 36.79
C LEU A 86 23.43 -28.62 35.39
N HIS A 87 23.01 -27.73 34.50
CA HIS A 87 22.89 -27.95 33.07
C HIS A 87 24.10 -27.32 32.36
N ILE A 88 24.84 -28.10 31.60
CA ILE A 88 26.01 -27.64 30.84
C ILE A 88 25.71 -27.84 29.37
N VAL A 89 25.67 -26.74 28.62
CA VAL A 89 25.44 -26.72 27.17
C VAL A 89 26.65 -26.06 26.51
N ALA A 90 27.26 -26.74 25.55
CA ALA A 90 28.31 -26.18 24.69
C ALA A 90 27.80 -26.17 23.24
N VAL A 91 27.85 -25.01 22.59
CA VAL A 91 27.34 -24.80 21.23
C VAL A 91 28.45 -24.22 20.35
N ASP A 92 28.68 -24.84 19.20
CA ASP A 92 29.44 -24.26 18.09
C ASP A 92 28.52 -24.17 16.84
N PRO A 93 28.94 -23.54 15.73
CA PRO A 93 28.09 -23.38 14.54
C PRO A 93 27.61 -24.69 13.88
N GLN A 94 28.18 -25.84 14.23
CA GLN A 94 27.89 -27.15 13.65
C GLN A 94 27.36 -28.17 14.67
N ASN A 95 27.59 -27.97 15.98
CA ASN A 95 27.29 -28.94 17.03
C ASN A 95 26.72 -28.29 18.29
N THR A 96 25.84 -29.02 18.97
CA THR A 96 25.41 -28.72 20.34
C THR A 96 25.60 -29.96 21.20
N VAL A 97 26.34 -29.83 22.29
CA VAL A 97 26.59 -30.92 23.25
C VAL A 97 26.05 -30.50 24.61
N TYR A 98 25.34 -31.43 25.27
CA TYR A 98 24.66 -31.19 26.53
C TYR A 98 25.01 -32.26 27.57
N ARG A 99 25.25 -31.83 28.81
CA ARG A 99 25.41 -32.71 29.98
C ARG A 99 24.75 -32.11 31.20
N THR A 100 24.35 -32.98 32.11
CA THR A 100 23.85 -32.59 33.44
C THR A 100 24.65 -33.25 34.53
N THR A 101 24.80 -32.55 35.65
CA THR A 101 25.33 -33.13 36.89
C THR A 101 24.59 -32.58 38.08
N SER A 102 24.70 -33.23 39.24
CA SER A 102 24.07 -32.77 40.48
C SER A 102 24.99 -32.97 41.67
N TRP A 103 24.84 -32.11 42.66
CA TRP A 103 25.57 -32.16 43.92
C TRP A 103 24.61 -32.57 45.06
N ALA A 104 25.13 -32.83 46.25
CA ALA A 104 24.31 -33.17 47.41
C ALA A 104 23.36 -32.02 47.80
N ALA A 105 22.19 -32.36 48.35
CA ALA A 105 21.18 -31.38 48.70
C ALA A 105 21.63 -30.47 49.85
N GLY A 106 21.55 -29.15 49.63
CA GLY A 106 21.62 -28.09 50.64
C GLY A 106 20.24 -27.45 50.89
N ASP A 107 20.17 -26.57 51.89
CA ASP A 107 18.94 -25.86 52.25
C ASP A 107 18.46 -24.95 51.10
N VAL A 108 17.18 -25.08 50.73
CA VAL A 108 16.54 -24.30 49.67
C VAL A 108 15.68 -23.22 50.33
N PRO A 109 15.97 -21.92 50.10
CA PRO A 109 15.13 -20.85 50.62
C PRO A 109 13.82 -20.78 49.82
N PHE A 110 12.70 -20.60 50.53
CA PHE A 110 11.37 -20.51 49.95
C PHE A 110 10.78 -19.11 50.16
N GLU A 111 10.10 -18.55 49.14
CA GLU A 111 9.28 -17.35 49.33
C GLU A 111 8.02 -17.71 50.11
N ASP A 112 7.69 -16.92 51.13
CA ASP A 112 6.42 -17.02 51.81
C ASP A 112 5.30 -16.38 50.97
N LEU A 113 4.61 -17.22 50.19
CA LEU A 113 3.50 -16.82 49.32
C LEU A 113 2.19 -16.46 50.08
N ARG A 114 2.19 -16.45 51.41
CA ARG A 114 1.01 -16.04 52.19
C ARG A 114 0.84 -14.51 52.15
N LEU A 115 -0.37 -14.05 51.82
CA LEU A 115 -0.77 -12.64 51.83
C LEU A 115 -0.34 -11.95 53.14
N ALA A 116 0.52 -10.95 53.05
CA ALA A 116 1.15 -10.32 54.21
C ALA A 116 0.29 -9.28 54.90
N ASP A 117 -0.29 -8.39 54.12
CA ASP A 117 -1.18 -7.33 54.55
C ASP A 117 -2.51 -7.53 53.82
N GLY A 118 -3.53 -7.94 54.55
CA GLY A 118 -4.89 -8.08 54.01
C GLY A 118 -5.59 -6.73 53.90
N LEU A 119 -6.51 -6.61 52.96
CA LEU A 119 -7.42 -5.46 52.91
C LEU A 119 -8.25 -5.40 54.20
N ASP A 120 -8.57 -4.18 54.65
CA ASP A 120 -9.42 -3.93 55.82
C ASP A 120 -10.80 -4.59 55.61
N PRO A 121 -11.17 -5.64 56.38
CA PRO A 121 -12.42 -6.36 56.18
C PRO A 121 -13.67 -5.53 56.48
N ASP A 122 -13.53 -4.39 57.17
CA ASP A 122 -14.63 -3.45 57.44
C ASP A 122 -14.86 -2.46 56.27
N LYS A 123 -14.01 -2.49 55.24
CA LYS A 123 -14.11 -1.65 54.04
C LYS A 123 -14.31 -2.52 52.79
N HIS A 124 -15.07 -2.01 51.82
CA HIS A 124 -15.27 -2.68 50.54
C HIS A 124 -14.24 -2.18 49.57
N PHE A 125 -13.57 -3.05 48.83
CA PHE A 125 -12.59 -2.65 47.83
C PHE A 125 -12.94 -3.26 46.48
N THR A 126 -12.68 -2.52 45.41
CA THR A 126 -12.80 -2.98 44.03
C THR A 126 -11.53 -2.63 43.28
N GLN A 127 -11.10 -3.55 42.43
CA GLN A 127 -10.09 -3.24 41.42
C GLN A 127 -10.67 -2.26 40.41
N GLN A 128 -10.01 -1.13 40.19
CA GLN A 128 -10.43 -0.09 39.26
C GLN A 128 -9.40 0.03 38.14
N LYS A 129 -9.88 0.04 36.89
CA LYS A 129 -9.09 0.31 35.69
C LYS A 129 -9.28 1.78 35.32
N GLN A 130 -8.23 2.56 35.42
CA GLN A 130 -8.27 4.00 35.21
C GLN A 130 -7.20 4.44 34.22
N THR A 131 -7.49 5.51 33.51
CA THR A 131 -6.53 6.19 32.64
C THR A 131 -6.53 7.66 33.03
N SER A 132 -5.36 8.20 33.31
CA SER A 132 -5.17 9.58 33.76
C SER A 132 -4.26 10.33 32.80
N VAL A 133 -4.49 11.64 32.63
CA VAL A 133 -3.55 12.56 31.96
C VAL A 133 -2.84 13.37 33.05
N ILE A 134 -1.52 13.47 32.97
CA ILE A 134 -0.67 14.17 33.93
C ILE A 134 0.13 15.22 33.18
N GLN A 135 0.09 16.48 33.63
CA GLN A 135 0.87 17.57 33.06
C GLN A 135 2.28 17.64 33.69
N PRO A 136 3.25 18.28 33.01
CA PRO A 136 4.60 18.45 33.56
C PRO A 136 4.57 19.13 34.94
N GLY A 137 5.28 18.55 35.91
CA GLY A 137 5.35 19.04 37.29
C GLY A 137 4.15 18.69 38.17
N GLU A 138 3.17 17.93 37.66
CA GLU A 138 2.12 17.31 38.49
C GLU A 138 2.61 15.95 39.03
N GLU A 139 2.18 15.63 40.25
CA GLU A 139 2.47 14.37 40.91
C GLU A 139 1.38 13.33 40.62
N PHE A 140 1.80 12.13 40.24
CA PHE A 140 0.95 10.94 40.19
C PHE A 140 1.34 9.99 41.32
N VAL A 141 0.38 9.69 42.19
CA VAL A 141 0.60 8.84 43.36
C VAL A 141 -0.06 7.49 43.14
N LEU A 142 0.75 6.42 43.18
CA LEU A 142 0.28 5.05 43.26
C LEU A 142 0.37 4.57 44.71
N PRO A 143 -0.77 4.31 45.40
CA PRO A 143 -0.77 4.06 46.84
C PRO A 143 0.00 2.81 47.28
N ASP A 144 0.04 1.80 46.41
CA ASP A 144 0.69 0.52 46.68
C ASP A 144 1.16 -0.13 45.37
N ILE A 145 2.48 -0.16 45.15
CA ILE A 145 3.12 -0.77 43.98
C ILE A 145 3.05 -2.31 43.96
N THR A 146 2.70 -2.95 45.09
CA THR A 146 2.64 -4.43 45.17
C THR A 146 1.33 -4.99 44.65
N SER A 147 0.25 -4.22 44.74
CA SER A 147 -1.10 -4.60 44.33
C SER A 147 -1.62 -3.83 43.12
N SER A 148 -0.81 -2.91 42.57
CA SER A 148 -1.16 -2.06 41.44
C SER A 148 -0.28 -2.32 40.22
N ARG A 149 -0.83 -2.06 39.02
CA ARG A 149 -0.10 -2.09 37.75
C ARG A 149 -0.24 -0.73 37.09
N PHE A 150 0.81 -0.22 36.46
CA PHE A 150 0.70 0.99 35.65
C PHE A 150 1.62 0.95 34.42
N GLU A 151 1.27 1.75 33.41
CA GLU A 151 2.07 1.99 32.22
C GLU A 151 2.00 3.48 31.84
N LEU A 152 3.17 4.09 31.58
CA LEU A 152 3.29 5.50 31.19
C LEU A 152 3.46 5.65 29.67
N TYR A 153 2.62 6.49 29.07
CA TYR A 153 2.73 6.95 27.67
C TYR A 153 3.05 8.44 27.64
N ASP A 154 4.32 8.77 27.47
CA ASP A 154 4.92 10.10 27.64
C ASP A 154 5.46 10.69 26.33
N SER A 155 5.33 9.96 25.23
CA SER A 155 5.87 10.31 23.93
C SER A 155 5.11 9.64 22.80
N LEU A 156 5.11 10.28 21.62
CA LEU A 156 4.49 9.72 20.40
C LEU A 156 5.06 8.35 20.04
N ARG A 157 6.33 8.08 20.39
CA ARG A 157 6.98 6.78 20.15
C ARG A 157 6.33 5.64 20.93
N ARG A 158 5.95 5.87 22.19
CA ARG A 158 5.24 4.84 22.99
C ARG A 158 3.83 4.62 22.46
N VAL A 159 3.13 5.69 22.06
CA VAL A 159 1.80 5.58 21.45
C VAL A 159 1.84 4.82 20.12
N HIS A 160 2.81 5.13 19.26
CA HIS A 160 3.03 4.39 18.01
C HIS A 160 3.30 2.91 18.27
N SER A 161 4.11 2.58 19.27
CA SER A 161 4.40 1.19 19.65
C SER A 161 3.14 0.44 20.12
N LEU A 162 2.26 1.12 20.89
CA LEU A 162 0.95 0.58 21.25
C LEU A 162 0.08 0.32 20.02
N TYR A 163 0.02 1.28 19.09
CA TYR A 163 -0.75 1.12 17.85
C TYR A 163 -0.22 0.02 16.94
N VAL A 164 1.09 -0.16 16.83
CA VAL A 164 1.70 -1.31 16.15
C VAL A 164 1.29 -2.62 16.83
N THR A 165 1.27 -2.65 18.16
CA THR A 165 0.88 -3.84 18.93
C THR A 165 -0.61 -4.17 18.76
N LEU A 166 -1.48 -3.16 18.77
CA LEU A 166 -2.93 -3.32 18.63
C LEU A 166 -3.36 -3.70 17.22
N SER A 167 -2.73 -3.13 16.20
CA SER A 167 -3.19 -3.25 14.81
C SER A 167 -2.37 -4.22 13.95
N ASN A 168 -1.09 -4.46 14.30
CA ASN A 168 -0.11 -5.14 13.47
C ASN A 168 -0.06 -4.60 12.02
N ASN A 169 -0.28 -3.28 11.84
CA ASN A 169 -0.39 -2.66 10.53
C ASN A 169 0.99 -2.38 9.91
N PRO A 170 1.32 -2.95 8.72
CA PRO A 170 2.64 -2.80 8.11
C PRO A 170 2.94 -1.37 7.65
N ASN A 171 1.93 -0.61 7.19
CA ASN A 171 2.13 0.77 6.76
C ASN A 171 2.51 1.66 7.95
N LEU A 172 1.93 1.42 9.14
CA LEU A 172 2.31 2.16 10.35
C LEU A 172 3.79 1.92 10.73
N VAL A 173 4.27 0.69 10.56
CA VAL A 173 5.68 0.34 10.78
C VAL A 173 6.59 1.02 9.75
N GLU A 174 6.17 1.04 8.47
CA GLU A 174 6.88 1.75 7.40
C GLU A 174 7.00 3.25 7.71
N PHE A 175 5.96 3.84 8.28
CA PHE A 175 5.91 5.25 8.68
C PHE A 175 6.64 5.58 10.00
N ASN A 176 7.36 4.64 10.61
CA ASN A 176 8.14 4.89 11.84
C ASN A 176 9.14 6.07 11.70
N PHE A 177 9.55 6.43 10.47
CA PHE A 177 10.40 7.60 10.23
C PHE A 177 9.79 8.92 10.73
N VAL A 178 8.44 9.05 10.82
CA VAL A 178 7.79 10.27 11.30
C VAL A 178 8.17 10.59 12.74
N LEU A 179 8.44 9.57 13.56
CA LEU A 179 8.88 9.73 14.96
C LEU A 179 10.31 10.27 15.07
N ASN A 180 11.11 10.13 14.02
CA ASN A 180 12.47 10.67 13.94
C ASN A 180 12.54 11.94 13.07
N TRP A 181 11.40 12.43 12.57
CA TRP A 181 11.33 13.57 11.64
C TRP A 181 12.13 14.80 12.09
N PRO A 182 12.07 15.25 13.37
CA PRO A 182 12.85 16.40 13.82
C PRO A 182 14.37 16.21 13.74
N LYS A 183 14.86 14.97 13.70
CA LYS A 183 16.28 14.62 13.64
C LYS A 183 16.79 14.40 12.22
N LEU A 184 15.90 14.38 11.23
CA LEU A 184 16.28 14.20 9.82
C LEU A 184 16.88 15.49 9.26
N THR A 185 17.91 15.34 8.43
CA THR A 185 18.46 16.42 7.62
C THR A 185 17.42 16.91 6.57
N PRO A 186 17.55 18.13 6.04
CA PRO A 186 16.63 18.63 5.02
C PRO A 186 16.49 17.72 3.80
N ASP A 187 17.58 17.11 3.33
CA ASP A 187 17.56 16.21 2.17
C ASP A 187 16.88 14.87 2.50
N GLU A 188 17.10 14.33 3.70
CA GLU A 188 16.35 13.15 4.17
C GLU A 188 14.85 13.44 4.30
N LYS A 189 14.47 14.63 4.80
CA LYS A 189 13.05 15.05 4.86
C LYS A 189 12.44 15.11 3.47
N ARG A 190 13.12 15.70 2.48
CA ARG A 190 12.64 15.79 1.08
C ARG A 190 12.47 14.41 0.44
N SER A 191 13.45 13.53 0.63
CA SER A 191 13.39 12.16 0.12
C SER A 191 12.26 11.36 0.75
N LYS A 192 12.12 11.42 2.09
CA LYS A 192 10.99 10.78 2.79
C LYS A 192 9.66 11.35 2.37
N TYR A 193 9.55 12.67 2.27
CA TYR A 193 8.31 13.29 1.79
C TYR A 193 7.96 12.83 0.38
N SER A 194 8.91 12.86 -0.55
CA SER A 194 8.69 12.45 -1.95
C SER A 194 8.23 11.00 -2.07
N GLN A 195 8.69 10.13 -1.16
CA GLN A 195 8.30 8.72 -1.12
C GLN A 195 6.90 8.49 -0.50
N TYR A 196 6.53 9.26 0.53
CA TYR A 196 5.37 8.97 1.38
C TYR A 196 4.27 10.04 1.35
N ALA A 197 4.36 11.03 0.46
CA ALA A 197 3.40 12.12 0.33
C ALA A 197 1.96 11.57 0.21
N SER A 198 1.13 11.97 1.17
CA SER A 198 -0.23 11.49 1.42
C SER A 198 -0.91 12.41 2.44
N HIS A 199 -2.23 12.35 2.52
CA HIS A 199 -3.06 13.08 3.46
C HIS A 199 -2.64 12.88 4.93
N GLU A 200 -2.29 11.65 5.30
CA GLU A 200 -1.76 11.33 6.63
C GLU A 200 -0.48 12.12 6.93
N LEU A 201 0.49 12.11 6.01
CA LEU A 201 1.76 12.79 6.19
C LEU A 201 1.60 14.31 6.12
N HIS A 202 0.78 14.82 5.20
CA HIS A 202 0.51 16.26 5.06
C HIS A 202 -0.08 16.82 6.35
N PHE A 203 -1.09 16.13 6.90
CA PHE A 203 -1.72 16.56 8.14
C PHE A 203 -0.77 16.42 9.34
N PHE A 204 -0.03 15.32 9.44
CA PHE A 204 0.98 15.15 10.50
C PHE A 204 2.00 16.28 10.50
N LEU A 205 2.55 16.63 9.33
CA LEU A 205 3.56 17.67 9.21
C LEU A 205 2.97 19.07 9.38
N ALA A 206 1.72 19.31 8.98
CA ALA A 206 1.02 20.56 9.29
C ALA A 206 0.87 20.78 10.81
N GLN A 207 0.70 19.72 11.60
CA GLN A 207 0.60 19.81 13.07
C GLN A 207 1.97 19.81 13.75
N LYS A 208 2.91 18.97 13.32
CA LYS A 208 4.17 18.69 14.03
C LYS A 208 5.40 19.43 13.50
N ASP A 209 5.37 19.90 12.25
CA ASP A 209 6.43 20.70 11.63
C ASP A 209 5.81 21.76 10.69
N PRO A 210 5.00 22.70 11.23
CA PRO A 210 4.24 23.66 10.43
C PRO A 210 5.15 24.57 9.57
N GLN A 211 6.39 24.81 10.01
CA GLN A 211 7.35 25.57 9.22
C GLN A 211 7.69 24.82 7.93
N TRP A 212 8.13 23.57 8.04
CA TRP A 212 8.48 22.77 6.87
C TRP A 212 7.27 22.54 5.97
N PHE A 213 6.07 22.32 6.54
CA PHE A 213 4.82 22.23 5.79
C PHE A 213 4.54 23.49 4.94
N ASN A 214 4.60 24.68 5.54
CA ASN A 214 4.30 25.93 4.84
C ASN A 214 5.35 26.27 3.78
N GLU A 215 6.61 25.92 3.99
CA GLU A 215 7.69 26.18 3.05
C GLU A 215 7.71 25.18 1.87
N ASN A 216 7.37 23.90 2.09
CA ASN A 216 7.63 22.83 1.12
C ASN A 216 6.36 22.12 0.62
N ILE A 217 5.37 21.89 1.49
CA ILE A 217 4.13 21.18 1.12
C ILE A 217 3.09 22.14 0.57
N ARG A 218 2.83 23.25 1.26
CA ARG A 218 1.70 24.13 0.92
C ARG A 218 1.76 24.65 -0.52
N PRO A 219 2.87 25.26 -1.00
CA PRO A 219 2.97 25.71 -2.39
C PRO A 219 2.87 24.55 -3.39
N TYR A 220 3.31 23.37 -2.99
CA TYR A 220 3.20 22.17 -3.80
C TYR A 220 1.75 21.69 -3.92
N LEU A 221 0.99 21.67 -2.82
CA LEU A 221 -0.43 21.27 -2.80
C LEU A 221 -1.34 22.26 -3.55
N GLU A 222 -0.98 23.53 -3.66
CA GLU A 222 -1.73 24.51 -4.47
C GLU A 222 -1.87 24.05 -5.93
N ASN A 223 -0.86 23.33 -6.44
CA ASN A 223 -0.80 22.78 -7.80
C ASN A 223 -1.62 21.49 -8.00
N LYS A 224 -2.37 21.04 -6.99
CA LYS A 224 -3.17 19.82 -7.10
C LYS A 224 -4.40 20.06 -7.98
N LYS A 225 -4.59 19.16 -8.96
CA LYS A 225 -5.74 19.10 -9.89
C LYS A 225 -7.05 18.95 -9.13
N ASP A 226 -7.27 17.75 -8.59
CA ASP A 226 -8.48 17.41 -7.85
C ASP A 226 -8.21 17.55 -6.34
N LYS A 227 -8.56 18.70 -5.76
CA LYS A 227 -8.42 18.97 -4.31
C LYS A 227 -9.57 18.33 -3.53
N THR A 228 -9.25 17.56 -2.49
CA THR A 228 -10.24 17.02 -1.54
C THR A 228 -10.47 17.97 -0.37
N PHE A 229 -11.38 17.61 0.54
CA PHE A 229 -11.59 18.33 1.79
C PHE A 229 -10.28 18.64 2.53
N LEU A 230 -9.44 17.62 2.75
CA LEU A 230 -8.24 17.78 3.54
C LEU A 230 -7.22 18.69 2.85
N ASP A 231 -7.11 18.64 1.52
CA ASP A 231 -6.24 19.55 0.78
C ASP A 231 -6.71 21.01 0.97
N GLN A 232 -8.00 21.27 0.81
CA GLN A 232 -8.60 22.60 0.98
C GLN A 232 -8.46 23.09 2.42
N TYR A 233 -8.63 22.21 3.42
CA TYR A 233 -8.41 22.51 4.83
C TYR A 233 -6.96 22.94 5.07
N LEU A 234 -6.00 22.18 4.54
CA LEU A 234 -4.57 22.42 4.70
C LEU A 234 -4.09 23.70 3.98
N LEU A 235 -4.69 24.03 2.83
CA LEU A 235 -4.43 25.27 2.10
C LEU A 235 -5.11 26.50 2.74
N GLY A 236 -6.08 26.28 3.62
CA GLY A 236 -6.88 27.32 4.25
C GLY A 236 -7.89 27.96 3.31
N GLU A 237 -8.40 27.18 2.36
CA GLU A 237 -9.46 27.58 1.43
C GLU A 237 -10.84 27.62 2.13
N ASN A 238 -11.86 28.09 1.41
CA ASN A 238 -13.22 28.17 1.93
C ASN A 238 -13.87 26.77 1.97
N LEU A 239 -14.24 26.31 3.17
CA LEU A 239 -14.84 25.00 3.41
C LEU A 239 -16.37 25.00 3.51
N SER A 240 -17.04 26.13 3.26
CA SER A 240 -18.50 26.28 3.45
C SER A 240 -19.32 25.30 2.60
N GLN A 241 -18.77 24.85 1.47
CA GLN A 241 -19.43 23.84 0.63
C GLN A 241 -19.66 22.51 1.36
N TYR A 242 -18.84 22.18 2.36
CA TYR A 242 -18.98 20.94 3.12
C TYR A 242 -20.00 21.03 4.25
N LEU A 243 -20.65 22.18 4.45
CA LEU A 243 -21.80 22.31 5.35
C LEU A 243 -23.10 21.81 4.71
N PHE A 244 -23.12 21.69 3.39
CA PHE A 244 -24.26 21.13 2.68
C PHE A 244 -24.39 19.63 2.99
N PRO A 245 -25.61 19.13 3.24
CA PRO A 245 -25.82 17.75 3.71
C PRO A 245 -25.11 16.67 2.90
N TRP A 246 -25.12 16.77 1.56
CA TRP A 246 -24.53 15.72 0.71
C TRP A 246 -23.00 15.70 0.80
N GLU A 247 -22.37 16.88 0.74
CA GLU A 247 -20.92 17.03 0.88
C GLU A 247 -20.46 16.66 2.29
N PHE A 248 -21.24 17.02 3.32
CA PHE A 248 -20.96 16.72 4.71
C PHE A 248 -20.97 15.22 5.02
N GLU A 249 -21.95 14.47 4.48
CA GLU A 249 -22.05 13.02 4.69
C GLU A 249 -20.82 12.26 4.17
N ARG A 250 -20.15 12.79 3.15
CA ARG A 250 -18.95 12.20 2.55
C ARG A 250 -17.70 12.35 3.39
N LEU A 251 -17.67 13.32 4.30
CA LEU A 251 -16.55 13.54 5.21
C LEU A 251 -16.48 12.42 6.24
N ASN A 252 -15.27 11.91 6.50
CA ASN A 252 -15.06 11.02 7.65
C ASN A 252 -15.10 11.80 8.96
N ILE A 253 -15.12 11.12 10.12
CA ILE A 253 -15.33 11.81 11.40
C ILE A 253 -14.24 12.84 11.71
N VAL A 254 -12.99 12.58 11.31
CA VAL A 254 -11.88 13.51 11.53
C VAL A 254 -12.08 14.76 10.70
N GLU A 255 -12.41 14.60 9.42
CA GLU A 255 -12.70 15.71 8.52
C GLU A 255 -13.89 16.56 9.01
N ARG A 256 -14.94 15.93 9.54
CA ARG A 256 -16.08 16.65 10.16
C ARG A 256 -15.63 17.47 11.36
N ILE A 257 -14.82 16.90 12.26
CA ILE A 257 -14.28 17.63 13.41
C ILE A 257 -13.40 18.80 12.95
N LEU A 258 -12.56 18.60 11.94
CA LEU A 258 -11.72 19.65 11.38
C LEU A 258 -12.54 20.77 10.74
N LEU A 259 -13.66 20.45 10.07
CA LEU A 259 -14.60 21.45 9.53
C LEU A 259 -15.15 22.35 10.65
N GLY A 260 -15.66 21.74 11.74
CA GLY A 260 -16.17 22.48 12.89
C GLY A 260 -15.10 23.29 13.62
N ARG A 261 -13.85 22.82 13.65
CA ARG A 261 -12.71 23.57 14.20
C ARG A 261 -12.27 24.73 13.32
N ARG A 262 -12.42 24.65 11.99
CA ARG A 262 -12.10 25.74 11.05
C ARG A 262 -13.15 26.84 11.06
N LEU A 263 -14.42 26.46 11.15
CA LEU A 263 -15.56 27.36 11.10
C LEU A 263 -16.09 27.53 12.52
N GLU A 264 -15.58 28.52 13.26
CA GLU A 264 -15.91 28.71 14.68
C GLU A 264 -17.43 28.76 14.97
N ALA A 265 -18.23 29.29 14.04
CA ALA A 265 -19.69 29.33 14.14
C ALA A 265 -20.36 27.94 14.18
N GLU A 266 -19.69 26.91 13.62
CA GLU A 266 -20.19 25.53 13.50
C GLU A 266 -19.69 24.62 14.62
N ALA A 267 -18.79 25.10 15.49
CA ALA A 267 -18.12 24.27 16.49
C ALA A 267 -19.10 23.54 17.43
N SER A 268 -20.13 24.23 17.92
CA SER A 268 -21.11 23.66 18.85
C SER A 268 -22.02 22.61 18.21
N ALA A 269 -22.47 22.88 16.97
CA ALA A 269 -23.23 21.92 16.18
C ALA A 269 -22.40 20.67 15.86
N MET A 270 -21.13 20.84 15.52
CA MET A 270 -20.22 19.73 15.25
C MET A 270 -19.96 18.88 16.49
N GLN A 271 -19.72 19.52 17.64
CA GLN A 271 -19.56 18.84 18.94
C GLN A 271 -20.77 17.98 19.28
N ARG A 272 -21.98 18.55 19.13
CA ARG A 272 -23.22 17.82 19.34
C ARG A 272 -23.35 16.65 18.37
N HIS A 273 -23.11 16.87 17.08
CA HIS A 273 -23.22 15.81 16.06
C HIS A 273 -22.30 14.63 16.34
N VAL A 274 -21.03 14.89 16.69
CA VAL A 274 -20.07 13.83 17.03
C VAL A 274 -20.50 13.09 18.29
N HIS A 275 -20.92 13.82 19.32
CA HIS A 275 -21.41 13.25 20.57
C HIS A 275 -22.64 12.36 20.37
N GLU A 276 -23.64 12.87 19.64
CA GLU A 276 -24.88 12.14 19.36
C GLU A 276 -24.61 10.85 18.55
N ARG A 277 -23.67 10.87 17.59
CA ARG A 277 -23.28 9.64 16.88
C ARG A 277 -22.53 8.66 17.78
N TYR A 278 -21.70 9.15 18.69
CA TYR A 278 -21.00 8.32 19.68
C TYR A 278 -21.99 7.62 20.63
N GLU A 279 -23.03 8.31 21.10
CA GLU A 279 -24.09 7.74 21.95
C GLU A 279 -24.90 6.60 21.30
N LEU A 280 -24.83 6.44 19.97
CA LEU A 280 -25.47 5.31 19.28
C LEU A 280 -24.61 4.04 19.32
N LEU A 281 -23.33 4.14 19.68
CA LEU A 281 -22.45 3.00 19.76
C LEU A 281 -22.71 2.24 21.07
N PRO A 282 -23.08 0.94 21.01
CA PRO A 282 -23.30 0.17 22.23
C PRO A 282 -21.96 0.00 22.97
N PRO A 283 -21.94 0.12 24.31
CA PRO A 283 -20.74 -0.14 25.10
C PRO A 283 -20.20 -1.56 24.85
N ASN A 284 -18.92 -1.67 24.50
CA ASN A 284 -18.24 -2.95 24.34
C ASN A 284 -17.17 -3.12 25.42
N ILE A 285 -17.57 -3.68 26.56
CA ILE A 285 -16.73 -3.83 27.74
C ILE A 285 -15.53 -4.74 27.46
N ASP A 286 -15.73 -5.81 26.69
CA ASP A 286 -14.65 -6.76 26.34
C ASP A 286 -13.58 -6.09 25.49
N ARG A 287 -13.97 -5.32 24.47
CA ARG A 287 -13.03 -4.55 23.65
C ARG A 287 -12.31 -3.51 24.48
N ARG A 288 -13.02 -2.76 25.35
CA ARG A 288 -12.39 -1.78 26.25
C ARG A 288 -11.37 -2.44 27.17
N ASN A 289 -11.71 -3.60 27.75
CA ASN A 289 -10.79 -4.37 28.58
C ASN A 289 -9.57 -4.87 27.79
N PHE A 290 -9.76 -5.35 26.56
CA PHE A 290 -8.65 -5.76 25.69
C PHE A 290 -7.71 -4.60 25.37
N LEU A 291 -8.24 -3.44 25.00
CA LEU A 291 -7.45 -2.23 24.72
C LEU A 291 -6.68 -1.78 25.96
N PHE A 292 -7.35 -1.74 27.12
CA PHE A 292 -6.75 -1.34 28.39
C PHE A 292 -5.64 -2.30 28.83
N GLU A 293 -5.88 -3.61 28.81
CA GLU A 293 -4.87 -4.61 29.19
C GLU A 293 -3.67 -4.62 28.24
N THR A 294 -3.89 -4.37 26.94
CA THR A 294 -2.79 -4.27 25.98
C THR A 294 -1.97 -3.01 26.24
N ALA A 295 -2.63 -1.88 26.50
CA ALA A 295 -1.97 -0.65 26.88
C ALA A 295 -1.15 -0.82 28.18
N LEU A 296 -1.68 -1.53 29.19
CA LEU A 296 -1.01 -1.79 30.46
C LEU A 296 0.19 -2.76 30.36
N LYS A 297 0.41 -3.41 29.21
CA LYS A 297 1.52 -4.34 28.97
C LYS A 297 2.60 -3.77 28.05
N GLY A 298 2.51 -2.49 27.70
CA GLY A 298 3.38 -1.81 26.72
C GLY A 298 4.87 -1.99 26.99
N SER A 299 5.31 -1.96 28.25
CA SER A 299 6.71 -2.08 28.67
C SER A 299 7.16 -3.50 29.05
N SER A 300 6.28 -4.51 28.95
CA SER A 300 6.56 -5.87 29.47
C SER A 300 7.76 -6.60 28.84
N LEU A 301 8.32 -6.06 27.76
CA LEU A 301 9.51 -6.55 27.05
C LEU A 301 10.75 -5.64 27.23
N GLU A 302 10.63 -4.49 27.88
CA GLU A 302 11.74 -3.57 28.16
C GLU A 302 12.57 -4.10 29.34
N THR A 303 13.91 -4.11 29.22
CA THR A 303 14.81 -4.68 30.24
C THR A 303 15.18 -3.71 31.36
N ASP A 304 14.93 -2.41 31.16
CA ASP A 304 15.32 -1.33 32.07
C ASP A 304 14.20 -1.00 33.07
N ASP A 305 14.54 -0.95 34.37
CA ASP A 305 13.63 -0.53 35.45
C ASP A 305 13.49 1.00 35.46
N ARG A 306 12.79 1.53 34.45
CA ARG A 306 12.71 2.98 34.16
C ARG A 306 12.26 3.84 35.34
N PHE A 307 11.43 3.29 36.22
CA PHE A 307 10.87 4.00 37.38
C PHE A 307 11.44 3.49 38.71
N GLY A 308 12.39 2.55 38.72
CA GLY A 308 12.95 1.98 39.96
C GLY A 308 11.95 1.10 40.74
N VAL A 309 10.90 0.59 40.09
CA VAL A 309 9.81 -0.18 40.73
C VAL A 309 10.32 -1.53 41.19
N VAL A 310 11.19 -2.18 40.42
CA VAL A 310 11.76 -3.48 40.77
C VAL A 310 12.64 -3.34 42.02
N ASP A 311 13.45 -2.29 42.09
CA ASP A 311 14.32 -2.05 43.24
C ASP A 311 13.55 -1.58 44.49
N ALA A 312 12.46 -0.82 44.32
CA ALA A 312 11.55 -0.48 45.40
C ALA A 312 10.83 -1.72 45.96
N LEU A 313 10.28 -2.57 45.10
CA LEU A 313 9.62 -3.83 45.48
C LEU A 313 10.55 -4.75 46.29
N LYS A 314 11.83 -4.86 45.91
CA LYS A 314 12.84 -5.62 46.68
C LYS A 314 13.01 -5.05 48.09
N LYS A 315 13.11 -3.73 48.24
CA LYS A 315 13.25 -3.07 49.55
C LYS A 315 12.00 -3.26 50.41
N THR A 316 10.81 -3.09 49.84
CA THR A 316 9.55 -3.31 50.57
C THR A 316 9.42 -4.76 51.04
N LYS A 317 9.77 -5.75 50.20
CA LYS A 317 9.80 -7.17 50.57
C LYS A 317 10.83 -7.46 51.69
N GLN A 318 12.00 -6.83 51.65
CA GLN A 318 13.02 -6.93 52.71
C GLN A 318 12.53 -6.36 54.04
N GLU A 319 11.91 -5.18 54.04
CA GLU A 319 11.34 -4.55 55.23
C GLU A 319 10.17 -5.35 55.82
N GLN A 320 9.31 -5.94 54.96
CA GLN A 320 8.24 -6.86 55.39
C GLN A 320 8.79 -8.16 56.00
N ALA A 321 9.92 -8.67 55.50
CA ALA A 321 10.60 -9.84 56.08
C ALA A 321 11.24 -9.53 57.45
N GLU A 322 11.81 -8.34 57.63
CA GLU A 322 12.33 -7.88 58.92
C GLU A 322 11.22 -7.72 59.98
N PHE A 323 10.03 -7.24 59.57
CA PHE A 323 8.87 -7.08 60.46
C PHE A 323 8.30 -8.43 60.95
N ARG A 324 8.49 -9.52 60.18
CA ARG A 324 8.03 -10.89 60.51
C ARG A 324 8.96 -11.67 61.44
N GLY A 325 10.09 -11.10 61.85
CA GLY A 325 10.97 -11.68 62.88
C GLY A 325 11.85 -12.85 62.42
N GLU A 326 12.15 -12.95 61.14
CA GLU A 326 13.02 -14.00 60.56
C GLU A 326 14.46 -13.50 60.28
N ALA A 327 14.93 -12.52 61.06
CA ALA A 327 16.18 -11.80 60.86
C ALA A 327 17.48 -12.61 61.15
N LYS A 328 17.45 -13.95 61.15
CA LYS A 328 18.67 -14.75 61.45
C LYS A 328 19.35 -15.42 60.26
N ASP A 329 18.74 -15.42 59.08
CA ASP A 329 19.38 -16.00 57.88
C ASP A 329 19.64 -15.00 56.74
N ALA A 330 19.23 -13.73 56.87
CA ALA A 330 19.40 -12.70 55.84
C ALA A 330 20.88 -12.30 55.59
N ASP A 331 21.73 -12.31 56.62
CA ASP A 331 23.13 -11.87 56.51
C ASP A 331 24.02 -12.81 55.66
N ARG A 332 23.58 -14.04 55.39
CA ARG A 332 24.34 -15.00 54.56
C ARG A 332 23.96 -14.98 53.07
N ALA A 333 22.77 -14.49 52.72
CA ALA A 333 22.31 -14.42 51.33
C ALA A 333 22.77 -13.14 50.60
N LEU A 334 23.13 -12.09 51.35
CA LEU A 334 23.45 -10.75 50.83
C LEU A 334 24.87 -10.58 50.24
N GLN A 335 25.74 -11.60 50.30
CA GLN A 335 27.11 -11.48 49.77
C GLN A 335 27.29 -11.92 48.31
N PHE A 336 26.29 -12.55 47.68
CA PHE A 336 26.43 -13.11 46.32
C PHE A 336 25.28 -12.82 45.33
N GLY A 337 24.28 -12.01 45.70
CA GLY A 337 23.07 -11.77 44.89
C GLY A 337 23.04 -10.43 44.16
N GLY A 338 24.11 -10.03 43.49
CA GLY A 338 24.18 -8.75 42.77
C GLY A 338 24.15 -8.92 41.26
N GLN A 339 23.03 -9.40 40.69
CA GLN A 339 22.61 -9.28 39.27
C GLN A 339 21.69 -10.44 38.90
N ALA A 340 20.37 -10.29 39.08
CA ALA A 340 19.31 -10.96 38.31
C ALA A 340 17.97 -10.68 39.00
N MET A 341 17.26 -9.66 38.54
CA MET A 341 15.81 -9.59 38.68
C MET A 341 15.29 -8.86 37.46
N ASN A 342 15.10 -9.63 36.38
CA ASN A 342 14.08 -9.28 35.41
C ASN A 342 13.56 -10.57 34.82
N ARG A 343 12.40 -11.01 35.34
CA ARG A 343 11.42 -11.95 34.76
C ARG A 343 10.79 -12.81 35.86
N ASN A 344 9.62 -12.40 36.32
CA ASN A 344 8.50 -13.33 36.48
C ASN A 344 7.19 -12.55 36.47
N GLY A 345 6.50 -12.66 35.34
CA GLY A 345 5.22 -12.03 35.04
C GLY A 345 4.69 -12.49 33.68
N THR A 346 4.94 -13.74 33.30
CA THR A 346 4.32 -14.36 32.11
C THR A 346 3.84 -15.76 32.47
N ALA A 347 2.54 -15.87 32.76
CA ALA A 347 1.85 -17.15 32.71
C ALA A 347 1.47 -17.45 31.24
N LEU A 348 1.93 -18.62 30.81
CA LEU A 348 1.73 -19.24 29.51
C LEU A 348 0.24 -19.35 29.13
N PHE A 349 -0.14 -18.80 27.98
CA PHE A 349 -1.11 -19.47 27.11
C PHE A 349 -0.35 -20.43 26.20
N GLY A 350 -0.71 -21.71 26.30
CA GLY A 350 -0.08 -22.80 25.58
C GLY A 350 -0.17 -22.63 24.07
N ARG A 351 0.99 -22.80 23.42
CA ARG A 351 1.09 -23.19 22.01
C ARG A 351 0.37 -24.53 21.82
N ALA A 352 -0.83 -24.50 21.27
CA ALA A 352 -1.37 -25.63 20.53
C ALA A 352 -0.55 -25.77 19.24
N ASN A 353 0.02 -26.95 19.01
CA ASN A 353 0.60 -27.34 17.72
C ASN A 353 -0.53 -27.40 16.68
N ALA A 354 -0.83 -26.27 16.03
CA ALA A 354 -1.41 -26.28 14.70
C ALA A 354 -0.32 -26.75 13.71
N PRO A 355 -0.62 -27.64 12.75
CA PRO A 355 0.33 -27.94 11.69
C PRO A 355 0.70 -26.63 10.99
N GLN A 356 1.99 -26.35 10.85
CA GLN A 356 2.49 -25.31 9.97
C GLN A 356 1.74 -25.44 8.63
N PRO A 357 1.02 -24.41 8.13
CA PRO A 357 1.00 -24.24 6.70
C PRO A 357 2.46 -24.10 6.30
N ALA A 358 2.94 -25.02 5.46
CA ALA A 358 4.22 -24.85 4.79
C ALA A 358 4.29 -23.40 4.32
N ALA A 359 5.32 -22.69 4.76
CA ALA A 359 5.59 -21.36 4.26
C ALA A 359 5.49 -21.41 2.73
N PRO A 360 4.71 -20.53 2.08
CA PRO A 360 5.02 -20.20 0.71
C PRO A 360 6.51 -19.82 0.71
N PRO A 361 7.34 -20.35 -0.21
CA PRO A 361 8.72 -19.92 -0.29
C PRO A 361 8.69 -18.39 -0.31
N ALA A 362 9.46 -17.78 0.61
CA ALA A 362 9.63 -16.35 0.64
C ALA A 362 9.99 -15.90 -0.78
N ALA A 363 9.03 -15.30 -1.46
CA ALA A 363 9.31 -14.45 -2.59
C ALA A 363 10.04 -13.26 -1.99
N ALA A 364 11.36 -13.39 -1.89
CA ALA A 364 12.25 -12.28 -1.61
C ALA A 364 12.02 -11.23 -2.70
N MET A 365 11.13 -10.29 -2.44
CA MET A 365 11.17 -8.99 -3.08
C MET A 365 12.21 -8.18 -2.31
N PRO A 366 13.35 -7.81 -2.92
CA PRO A 366 14.41 -7.12 -2.21
C PRO A 366 13.99 -5.69 -1.88
N ALA A 367 14.38 -5.21 -0.70
CA ALA A 367 14.25 -3.83 -0.29
C ALA A 367 14.91 -2.88 -1.32
N PRO A 368 14.31 -1.71 -1.64
CA PRO A 368 14.86 -0.79 -2.64
C PRO A 368 16.27 -0.28 -2.27
N ALA A 369 16.54 -0.05 -0.98
CA ALA A 369 17.81 0.48 -0.50
C ALA A 369 18.99 -0.52 -0.62
N GLU A 370 18.74 -1.82 -0.45
CA GLU A 370 19.77 -2.85 -0.66
C GLU A 370 20.03 -3.10 -2.16
N LYS A 371 19.00 -2.93 -3.01
CA LYS A 371 19.15 -2.94 -4.48
C LYS A 371 19.93 -1.72 -5.00
N ALA A 372 19.76 -0.55 -4.40
CA ALA A 372 20.47 0.67 -4.80
C ALA A 372 21.98 0.55 -4.50
N ALA A 373 22.36 0.09 -3.31
CA ALA A 373 23.77 -0.15 -2.96
C ALA A 373 24.39 -1.33 -3.76
N ALA A 374 23.61 -2.38 -4.01
CA ALA A 374 24.04 -3.49 -4.86
C ALA A 374 24.19 -3.06 -6.33
N GLY A 375 23.29 -2.24 -6.86
CA GLY A 375 23.34 -1.68 -8.22
C GLY A 375 24.53 -0.73 -8.42
N LYS A 376 24.82 0.13 -7.42
CA LYS A 376 25.99 1.01 -7.40
C LYS A 376 27.30 0.21 -7.40
N ARG A 377 27.42 -0.81 -6.52
CA ARG A 377 28.59 -1.70 -6.47
C ARG A 377 28.73 -2.53 -7.74
N LEU A 378 27.65 -3.06 -8.31
CA LEU A 378 27.66 -3.81 -9.55
C LEU A 378 28.08 -2.94 -10.75
N ALA A 379 27.63 -1.68 -10.84
CA ALA A 379 28.03 -0.78 -11.92
C ALA A 379 29.50 -0.33 -11.78
N GLU A 380 29.96 -0.02 -10.56
CA GLU A 380 31.36 0.35 -10.28
C GLU A 380 32.32 -0.83 -10.43
N GLU A 381 31.94 -2.04 -9.98
CA GLU A 381 32.69 -3.28 -10.22
C GLU A 381 32.74 -3.63 -11.71
N GLN A 382 31.62 -3.49 -12.44
CA GLN A 382 31.59 -3.78 -13.89
C GLN A 382 32.43 -2.77 -14.69
N LEU A 383 32.42 -1.48 -14.32
CA LEU A 383 33.27 -0.47 -14.94
C LEU A 383 34.76 -0.68 -14.60
N GLY A 384 35.06 -1.05 -13.34
CA GLY A 384 36.40 -1.42 -12.90
C GLY A 384 36.93 -2.68 -13.60
N GLU A 385 36.08 -3.69 -13.77
CA GLU A 385 36.38 -4.90 -14.54
C GLU A 385 36.58 -4.61 -16.04
N LEU A 386 35.80 -3.71 -16.63
CA LEU A 386 35.98 -3.25 -18.02
C LEU A 386 37.32 -2.52 -18.22
N GLN A 387 37.71 -1.66 -17.28
CA GLN A 387 39.01 -0.98 -17.30
C GLN A 387 40.18 -1.96 -17.12
N ASN A 388 40.02 -2.96 -16.25
CA ASN A 388 41.02 -4.01 -16.05
C ASN A 388 41.13 -4.95 -17.27
N ALA A 389 40.01 -5.34 -17.87
CA ALA A 389 39.98 -6.11 -19.11
C ALA A 389 40.62 -5.33 -20.29
N ARG A 390 40.42 -4.01 -20.35
CA ARG A 390 41.07 -3.12 -21.33
C ARG A 390 42.59 -3.08 -21.13
N LYS A 391 43.07 -3.00 -19.88
CA LYS A 391 44.51 -3.09 -19.53
C LYS A 391 45.10 -4.47 -19.83
N GLU A 392 44.37 -5.55 -19.61
CA GLU A 392 44.78 -6.91 -19.98
C GLU A 392 44.86 -7.09 -21.51
N MET A 393 43.95 -6.48 -22.26
CA MET A 393 43.96 -6.52 -23.72
C MET A 393 45.13 -5.71 -24.31
N GLU A 394 45.44 -4.54 -23.74
CA GLU A 394 46.62 -3.74 -24.12
C GLU A 394 47.95 -4.43 -23.79
N SER A 395 48.05 -5.09 -22.63
CA SER A 395 49.23 -5.86 -22.25
C SER A 395 49.38 -7.16 -23.06
N GLY A 396 48.28 -7.79 -23.46
CA GLY A 396 48.26 -8.93 -24.39
C GLY A 396 48.69 -8.56 -25.82
N LEU A 397 48.27 -7.39 -26.32
CA LEU A 397 48.70 -6.84 -27.61
C LEU A 397 50.18 -6.43 -27.61
N ALA A 398 50.70 -5.93 -26.48
CA ALA A 398 52.13 -5.63 -26.31
C ALA A 398 53.00 -6.91 -26.32
N ARG A 399 52.55 -7.99 -25.68
CA ARG A 399 53.23 -9.31 -25.73
C ARG A 399 53.22 -9.94 -27.14
N ARG A 400 52.20 -9.63 -27.96
CA ARG A 400 52.05 -10.09 -29.35
C ARG A 400 53.08 -9.51 -30.33
N ARG A 401 53.71 -8.37 -30.02
CA ARG A 401 54.78 -7.78 -30.85
C ARG A 401 56.11 -8.54 -30.75
N GLN A 402 56.28 -9.44 -29.79
CA GLN A 402 57.55 -10.13 -29.51
C GLN A 402 57.58 -11.63 -29.81
N ALA A 403 56.44 -12.27 -30.12
CA ALA A 403 56.40 -13.71 -30.41
C ALA A 403 55.58 -14.00 -31.67
N GLY A 404 56.20 -14.65 -32.66
CA GLY A 404 55.56 -15.08 -33.90
C GLY A 404 54.37 -16.02 -33.65
N ALA A 405 53.42 -16.00 -34.59
CA ALA A 405 52.11 -16.61 -34.47
C ALA A 405 52.16 -18.16 -34.36
N ASP A 406 51.47 -18.71 -33.36
CA ASP A 406 51.29 -20.15 -33.15
C ASP A 406 49.81 -20.48 -32.83
N ASP A 407 49.36 -21.66 -33.25
CA ASP A 407 47.98 -22.18 -33.36
C ASP A 407 47.17 -22.18 -32.03
N LYS A 408 47.85 -22.18 -30.88
CA LYS A 408 47.21 -22.04 -29.55
C LYS A 408 46.59 -20.65 -29.31
N SER A 409 47.04 -19.62 -30.04
CA SER A 409 46.58 -18.24 -29.86
C SER A 409 45.21 -17.94 -30.51
N GLU A 410 44.80 -18.70 -31.53
CA GLU A 410 43.50 -18.54 -32.20
C GLU A 410 42.34 -19.10 -31.35
N ARG A 411 42.50 -20.27 -30.73
CA ARG A 411 41.48 -20.84 -29.83
C ARG A 411 41.24 -20.00 -28.56
N ALA A 412 42.25 -19.28 -28.09
CA ALA A 412 42.12 -18.35 -26.97
C ALA A 412 41.34 -17.09 -27.37
N TYR A 413 41.42 -16.67 -28.63
CA TYR A 413 40.71 -15.52 -29.18
C TYR A 413 39.20 -15.78 -29.29
N PHE A 414 38.77 -16.90 -29.88
CA PHE A 414 37.35 -17.24 -29.98
C PHE A 414 36.68 -17.42 -28.60
N LYS A 415 37.40 -17.98 -27.60
CA LYS A 415 36.91 -18.05 -26.21
C LYS A 415 36.81 -16.70 -25.50
N ALA A 416 37.68 -15.74 -25.84
CA ALA A 416 37.61 -14.39 -25.30
C ALA A 416 36.48 -13.59 -25.96
N ASP A 417 36.27 -13.77 -27.27
CA ASP A 417 35.17 -13.18 -28.04
C ASP A 417 33.81 -13.71 -27.56
N ASP A 418 33.66 -15.01 -27.36
CA ASP A 418 32.43 -15.62 -26.81
C ASP A 418 32.12 -15.13 -25.38
N LYS A 419 33.14 -14.93 -24.54
CA LYS A 419 32.96 -14.32 -23.20
C LYS A 419 32.57 -12.85 -23.29
N LEU A 420 33.07 -12.13 -24.28
CA LEU A 420 32.71 -10.73 -24.52
C LEU A 420 31.27 -10.61 -25.03
N ARG A 421 30.84 -11.50 -25.95
CA ARG A 421 29.45 -11.62 -26.42
C ARG A 421 28.48 -11.97 -25.30
N ALA A 422 28.88 -12.89 -24.41
CA ALA A 422 28.09 -13.24 -23.22
C ALA A 422 27.98 -12.09 -22.20
N LYS A 423 29.03 -11.25 -22.06
CA LYS A 423 28.99 -10.04 -21.23
C LYS A 423 28.20 -8.89 -21.88
N MET A 424 28.20 -8.77 -23.21
CA MET A 424 27.42 -7.77 -23.96
C MET A 424 25.91 -8.02 -23.92
N GLN A 425 25.47 -9.28 -23.83
CA GLN A 425 24.04 -9.64 -23.69
C GLN A 425 23.39 -9.12 -22.39
N GLN A 426 24.16 -8.68 -21.40
CA GLN A 426 23.64 -8.10 -20.15
C GLN A 426 23.44 -6.57 -20.20
N LEU A 427 23.80 -5.87 -21.29
CA LEU A 427 23.81 -4.40 -21.34
C LEU A 427 22.43 -3.75 -21.59
N TYR A 428 21.48 -4.49 -22.18
CA TYR A 428 20.12 -4.00 -22.44
C TYR A 428 19.18 -4.41 -21.31
N ARG A 429 18.55 -3.44 -20.64
CA ARG A 429 17.48 -3.70 -19.67
C ARG A 429 16.12 -3.49 -20.33
N GLN A 430 15.27 -4.51 -20.23
CA GLN A 430 13.90 -4.42 -20.72
C GLN A 430 13.13 -3.34 -19.94
N VAL A 431 12.37 -2.51 -20.65
CA VAL A 431 11.49 -1.50 -20.05
C VAL A 431 10.42 -2.20 -19.21
N ASP A 432 10.11 -1.63 -18.05
CA ASP A 432 9.03 -2.10 -17.17
C ASP A 432 7.68 -2.14 -17.90
N LYS A 433 6.77 -2.99 -17.42
CA LYS A 433 5.37 -2.97 -17.88
C LYS A 433 4.73 -1.62 -17.55
N THR A 434 3.82 -1.16 -18.41
CA THR A 434 3.03 0.04 -18.17
C THR A 434 2.24 -0.10 -16.88
N LYS A 435 2.29 0.92 -16.02
CA LYS A 435 1.51 1.01 -14.80
C LYS A 435 0.45 2.09 -14.93
N GLU A 436 -0.70 1.86 -14.29
CA GLU A 436 -1.76 2.86 -14.09
C GLU A 436 -1.49 3.57 -12.77
N TRP A 437 -1.34 4.88 -12.82
CA TRP A 437 -1.06 5.69 -11.65
C TRP A 437 -2.19 6.66 -11.36
N VAL A 438 -2.50 6.84 -10.08
CA VAL A 438 -3.54 7.75 -9.59
C VAL A 438 -3.01 8.56 -8.42
N GLU A 439 -3.59 9.72 -8.16
CA GLU A 439 -3.18 10.58 -7.05
C GLU A 439 -3.26 9.83 -5.70
N ASN A 440 -2.17 9.90 -4.92
CA ASN A 440 -2.10 9.35 -3.58
C ASN A 440 -2.65 10.37 -2.57
N ASN A 441 -3.98 10.42 -2.46
CA ASN A 441 -4.69 11.14 -1.41
C ASN A 441 -4.35 10.49 -0.05
N TYR A 442 -5.16 9.53 0.38
CA TYR A 442 -4.84 8.64 1.50
C TYR A 442 -3.85 7.57 1.06
N TYR A 443 -2.84 7.28 1.88
CA TYR A 443 -1.69 6.46 1.51
C TYR A 443 -2.09 5.08 0.95
N HIS A 444 -1.83 4.88 -0.34
CA HIS A 444 -2.13 3.67 -1.10
C HIS A 444 -3.58 3.19 -0.98
N LEU A 445 -4.52 4.13 -0.83
CA LEU A 445 -5.94 3.85 -0.71
C LEU A 445 -6.69 4.27 -1.99
N PRO A 446 -7.37 3.36 -2.70
CA PRO A 446 -8.18 3.71 -3.86
C PRO A 446 -9.31 4.69 -3.53
N ILE A 447 -9.67 5.58 -4.46
CA ILE A 447 -10.66 6.65 -4.24
C ILE A 447 -12.03 6.11 -3.81
N GLU A 448 -12.40 4.89 -4.22
CA GLU A 448 -13.65 4.24 -3.84
C GLU A 448 -13.72 3.90 -2.34
N GLN A 449 -12.56 3.76 -1.68
CA GLN A 449 -12.44 3.49 -0.25
C GLN A 449 -12.25 4.77 0.59
N GLN A 450 -12.10 5.94 -0.05
CA GLN A 450 -11.94 7.24 0.59
C GLN A 450 -13.32 7.87 0.87
N ASN A 451 -14.14 7.20 1.68
CA ASN A 451 -15.50 7.63 2.00
C ASN A 451 -15.66 7.98 3.50
N GLY A 452 -16.85 8.44 3.89
CA GLY A 452 -17.14 8.87 5.26
C GLY A 452 -16.98 7.78 6.34
N ASP A 453 -16.87 6.51 5.93
CA ASP A 453 -16.63 5.38 6.83
C ASP A 453 -15.15 5.01 6.99
N LEU A 454 -14.23 5.69 6.28
CA LEU A 454 -12.79 5.48 6.42
C LEU A 454 -12.32 5.67 7.87
N VAL A 455 -12.80 6.72 8.53
CA VAL A 455 -12.63 6.92 9.98
C VAL A 455 -13.99 7.20 10.60
N THR A 456 -14.41 6.34 11.51
CA THR A 456 -15.70 6.40 12.21
C THR A 456 -15.55 6.97 13.61
N VAL A 457 -16.63 7.52 14.17
CA VAL A 457 -16.62 8.00 15.56
C VAL A 457 -16.26 6.88 16.55
N ASN A 458 -15.49 7.23 17.58
CA ASN A 458 -15.18 6.44 18.76
C ASN A 458 -14.96 7.42 19.94
N ALA A 459 -14.61 6.90 21.12
CA ALA A 459 -14.42 7.75 22.30
C ALA A 459 -13.26 8.76 22.14
N PHE A 460 -12.16 8.39 21.48
CA PHE A 460 -11.04 9.29 21.20
C PHE A 460 -11.44 10.48 20.32
N TRP A 461 -12.16 10.22 19.22
CA TRP A 461 -12.63 11.29 18.32
C TRP A 461 -13.74 12.12 18.96
N ASN A 462 -14.56 11.53 19.85
CA ASN A 462 -15.48 12.30 20.66
C ASN A 462 -14.72 13.26 21.61
N ASP A 463 -13.69 12.79 22.31
CA ASP A 463 -12.85 13.65 23.15
C ASP A 463 -12.23 14.79 22.33
N PHE A 464 -11.69 14.48 21.15
CA PHE A 464 -11.10 15.49 20.26
C PHE A 464 -12.12 16.52 19.77
N ALA A 465 -13.35 16.11 19.49
CA ALA A 465 -14.42 17.02 19.10
C ALA A 465 -14.80 17.97 20.25
N GLN A 466 -14.93 17.45 21.48
CA GLN A 466 -15.29 18.24 22.65
C GLN A 466 -14.17 19.15 23.16
N HIS A 467 -12.91 18.84 22.83
CA HIS A 467 -11.76 19.59 23.29
C HIS A 467 -11.60 20.95 22.58
N PRO A 468 -11.31 22.05 23.29
CA PRO A 468 -11.00 23.35 22.69
C PRO A 468 -9.84 23.27 21.68
N ALA A 469 -9.97 23.93 20.54
CA ALA A 469 -8.99 23.84 19.46
C ALA A 469 -7.67 24.58 19.72
N ASP A 470 -7.66 25.50 20.70
CA ASP A 470 -6.53 26.34 21.10
C ASP A 470 -5.70 25.77 22.26
N GLN A 471 -6.09 24.61 22.79
CA GLN A 471 -5.41 23.95 23.91
C GLN A 471 -4.75 22.64 23.49
N PRO A 472 -3.62 22.24 24.11
CA PRO A 472 -3.00 20.95 23.87
C PRO A 472 -3.97 19.80 24.10
N PHE A 473 -4.01 18.83 23.19
CA PHE A 473 -4.95 17.71 23.23
C PHE A 473 -4.29 16.41 23.71
N TYR A 474 -4.93 15.80 24.71
CA TYR A 474 -4.63 14.49 25.26
C TYR A 474 -5.95 13.73 25.46
N SER A 475 -5.94 12.41 25.33
CA SER A 475 -7.16 11.61 25.54
C SER A 475 -6.85 10.31 26.30
N THR A 476 -7.68 10.03 27.30
CA THR A 476 -7.68 8.77 28.05
C THR A 476 -8.18 7.60 27.20
N ASN A 477 -8.80 7.89 26.05
CA ASN A 477 -9.32 6.91 25.10
C ASN A 477 -8.39 6.67 23.90
N MET A 478 -7.12 7.10 23.96
CA MET A 478 -6.10 6.93 22.90
C MET A 478 -6.12 5.55 22.21
N ALA A 479 -6.24 4.45 22.96
CA ALA A 479 -6.21 3.10 22.39
C ALA A 479 -7.39 2.80 21.43
N GLU A 480 -8.47 3.58 21.48
CA GLU A 480 -9.64 3.43 20.61
C GLU A 480 -9.35 3.76 19.14
N ALA A 481 -8.39 4.66 18.88
CA ALA A 481 -8.01 5.14 17.55
C ALA A 481 -6.99 4.22 16.85
N SER A 482 -7.28 2.92 16.84
CA SER A 482 -6.36 1.85 16.39
C SER A 482 -6.93 0.98 15.26
N ARG A 483 -8.04 1.37 14.59
CA ARG A 483 -8.72 0.50 13.62
C ARG A 483 -7.99 0.38 12.29
N ASN A 484 -7.42 1.47 11.79
CA ASN A 484 -6.71 1.50 10.51
C ASN A 484 -5.55 2.50 10.50
N PHE A 485 -4.72 2.43 9.46
CA PHE A 485 -3.52 3.25 9.29
C PHE A 485 -3.81 4.76 9.36
N THR A 486 -4.80 5.23 8.59
CA THR A 486 -5.20 6.64 8.52
C THR A 486 -5.62 7.18 9.88
N GLU A 487 -6.46 6.43 10.61
CA GLU A 487 -6.91 6.79 11.96
C GLU A 487 -5.74 6.92 12.94
N MET A 488 -4.82 5.94 12.94
CA MET A 488 -3.64 5.95 13.82
C MET A 488 -2.71 7.13 13.51
N MET A 489 -2.50 7.45 12.23
CA MET A 489 -1.70 8.60 11.82
C MET A 489 -2.35 9.93 12.20
N PHE A 490 -3.67 10.07 12.04
CA PHE A 490 -4.38 11.26 12.50
C PHE A 490 -4.33 11.39 14.02
N ALA A 491 -4.48 10.29 14.78
CA ALA A 491 -4.36 10.33 16.23
C ALA A 491 -2.95 10.78 16.69
N LEU A 492 -1.89 10.26 16.06
CA LEU A 492 -0.50 10.71 16.30
C LEU A 492 -0.28 12.19 15.93
N SER A 493 -1.02 12.70 14.96
CA SER A 493 -0.92 14.10 14.52
C SER A 493 -1.53 15.06 15.54
N VAL A 494 -2.67 14.70 16.15
CA VAL A 494 -3.41 15.58 17.06
C VAL A 494 -3.03 15.44 18.53
N LEU A 495 -2.39 14.34 18.94
CA LEU A 495 -1.91 14.17 20.32
C LEU A 495 -0.71 15.07 20.60
N ASP A 496 -0.79 15.95 21.58
CA ASP A 496 0.29 16.87 21.95
C ASP A 496 1.34 16.28 22.89
N LEU A 497 1.62 14.98 22.72
CA LEU A 497 2.76 14.31 23.34
C LEU A 497 4.05 14.66 22.59
N PRO A 498 5.20 14.74 23.27
CA PRO A 498 6.47 15.05 22.62
C PRO A 498 7.00 13.86 21.80
N PHE A 499 7.96 14.13 20.90
CA PHE A 499 8.67 13.08 20.16
C PHE A 499 9.56 12.23 21.08
N GLU A 500 10.17 12.86 22.08
CA GLU A 500 11.01 12.25 23.10
C GLU A 500 10.50 12.67 24.48
N ALA A 501 10.45 11.73 25.42
CA ALA A 501 9.98 11.98 26.77
C ALA A 501 10.97 12.87 27.55
N GLY A 502 10.44 13.67 28.47
CA GLY A 502 11.26 14.38 29.46
C GLY A 502 11.83 13.44 30.53
N GLU A 503 12.77 13.91 31.33
CA GLU A 503 13.22 13.18 32.51
C GLU A 503 12.11 13.15 33.57
N HIS A 504 11.84 11.98 34.15
CA HIS A 504 10.84 11.80 35.20
C HIS A 504 11.54 11.61 36.55
N GLN A 505 10.94 12.10 37.62
CA GLN A 505 11.41 11.89 38.99
C GLN A 505 10.47 10.93 39.69
N THR A 506 11.02 9.98 40.44
CA THR A 506 10.24 8.99 41.17
C THR A 506 10.73 8.93 42.61
N GLU A 507 9.80 9.10 43.53
CA GLU A 507 10.03 8.97 44.97
C GLU A 507 9.21 7.81 45.53
N TYR A 508 9.77 7.12 46.52
CA TYR A 508 9.13 5.98 47.18
C TYR A 508 9.05 6.21 48.68
N GLU A 509 7.84 6.09 49.22
CA GLU A 509 7.59 6.04 50.66
C GLU A 509 6.94 4.69 51.00
N LYS A 510 7.74 3.74 51.49
CA LYS A 510 7.33 2.34 51.72
C LYS A 510 6.85 1.65 50.43
N ALA A 511 5.55 1.40 50.31
CA ALA A 511 4.91 0.78 49.14
C ALA A 511 4.25 1.83 48.22
N ALA A 512 4.17 3.09 48.64
CA ALA A 512 3.63 4.16 47.81
C ALA A 512 4.71 4.72 46.88
N MET A 513 4.32 4.99 45.63
CA MET A 513 5.15 5.61 44.61
C MET A 513 4.57 6.97 44.23
N THR A 514 5.40 8.00 44.22
CA THR A 514 5.09 9.32 43.66
C THR A 514 5.93 9.52 42.40
N LEU A 515 5.27 9.77 41.26
CA LEU A 515 5.88 10.04 39.98
C LEU A 515 5.61 11.50 39.59
N GLU A 516 6.67 12.29 39.49
CA GLU A 516 6.62 13.62 38.87
C GLU A 516 7.08 13.50 37.42
N VAL A 517 6.22 13.87 36.47
CA VAL A 517 6.52 13.74 35.04
C VAL A 517 7.19 15.01 34.49
N GLY A 518 8.30 14.86 33.77
CA GLY A 518 8.94 15.98 33.06
C GLY A 518 8.31 16.34 31.71
N SER A 519 7.32 15.58 31.25
CA SER A 519 6.59 15.81 30.00
C SER A 519 5.11 15.40 30.15
N PRO A 520 4.19 15.97 29.35
CA PRO A 520 2.79 15.56 29.37
C PRO A 520 2.68 14.06 29.13
N SER A 521 1.88 13.38 29.93
CA SER A 521 1.86 11.92 29.94
C SER A 521 0.46 11.36 30.15
N ILE A 522 0.19 10.20 29.57
CA ILE A 522 -1.04 9.42 29.76
C ILE A 522 -0.67 8.15 30.53
N VAL A 523 -1.25 7.94 31.70
CA VAL A 523 -1.00 6.77 32.55
C VAL A 523 -2.19 5.84 32.51
N TYR A 524 -1.96 4.60 32.12
CA TYR A 524 -2.90 3.50 32.35
C TYR A 524 -2.55 2.87 33.68
N HIS A 525 -3.51 2.74 34.59
CA HIS A 525 -3.26 2.17 35.91
C HIS A 525 -4.43 1.36 36.44
N GLU A 526 -4.09 0.29 37.13
CA GLU A 526 -5.00 -0.63 37.78
C GLU A 526 -4.65 -0.68 39.25
N GLU A 527 -5.58 -0.27 40.11
CA GLU A 527 -5.37 -0.17 41.56
C GLU A 527 -6.61 -0.65 42.34
N ILE A 528 -6.39 -1.08 43.58
CA ILE A 528 -7.46 -1.51 44.48
C ILE A 528 -7.91 -0.30 45.31
N LYS A 529 -9.12 0.20 45.05
CA LYS A 529 -9.71 1.34 45.76
C LYS A 529 -10.92 0.93 46.59
N GLN A 530 -11.17 1.65 47.67
CA GLN A 530 -12.37 1.46 48.48
C GLN A 530 -13.62 1.81 47.63
N ALA A 531 -14.61 0.92 47.61
CA ALA A 531 -15.88 1.07 46.91
C ALA A 531 -17.02 1.39 47.90
N GLU A 532 -18.04 2.09 47.42
CA GLU A 532 -19.25 2.36 48.19
C GLU A 532 -20.11 1.10 48.33
N GLN A 533 -20.59 0.83 49.55
CA GLN A 533 -21.38 -0.35 49.85
C GLN A 533 -22.83 -0.16 49.41
N MET A 534 -23.32 -1.02 48.51
CA MET A 534 -24.75 -1.25 48.35
C MET A 534 -25.19 -2.37 49.29
N ALA A 535 -26.02 -2.03 50.28
CA ALA A 535 -26.45 -2.97 51.31
C ALA A 535 -27.46 -3.99 50.77
N LEU A 536 -27.05 -5.24 50.59
CA LEU A 536 -27.97 -6.38 50.41
C LEU A 536 -27.47 -7.60 51.19
N GLN A 537 -28.17 -7.93 52.28
CA GLN A 537 -28.08 -9.25 52.94
C GLN A 537 -28.94 -10.24 52.15
N THR A 538 -28.48 -11.47 51.90
CA THR A 538 -29.24 -12.43 51.09
C THR A 538 -29.34 -13.86 51.64
N PRO A 539 -30.56 -14.32 51.97
CA PRO A 539 -31.16 -15.46 51.29
C PRO A 539 -31.71 -15.06 49.91
N ILE A 540 -32.03 -16.04 49.05
CA ILE A 540 -32.51 -15.90 47.65
C ILE A 540 -33.19 -14.55 47.33
N LEU A 541 -32.66 -13.82 46.33
CA LEU A 541 -33.26 -12.56 45.88
C LEU A 541 -34.40 -12.82 44.92
N VAL A 542 -35.49 -12.07 45.09
CA VAL A 542 -36.66 -12.12 44.23
C VAL A 542 -37.07 -10.70 43.87
N SER A 543 -37.18 -10.40 42.58
CA SER A 543 -37.77 -9.15 42.10
C SER A 543 -38.96 -9.44 41.18
N GLN A 544 -39.91 -8.51 41.18
CA GLN A 544 -41.16 -8.64 40.41
C GLN A 544 -41.52 -7.28 39.81
N ASN A 545 -41.49 -7.19 38.49
CA ASN A 545 -41.77 -5.95 37.77
C ASN A 545 -42.79 -6.17 36.65
N PHE A 546 -43.66 -5.19 36.42
CA PHE A 546 -44.67 -5.24 35.36
C PHE A 546 -44.24 -4.40 34.16
N PHE A 547 -44.48 -4.87 32.94
CA PHE A 547 -44.20 -4.12 31.71
C PHE A 547 -45.36 -4.26 30.73
N ARG A 548 -45.47 -3.32 29.79
CA ARG A 548 -46.44 -3.41 28.70
C ARG A 548 -45.83 -4.20 27.56
N HIS A 549 -46.50 -5.26 27.10
CA HIS A 549 -45.89 -6.22 26.15
C HIS A 549 -45.44 -5.59 24.82
N GLY A 550 -46.15 -4.55 24.34
CA GLY A 550 -45.80 -3.83 23.10
C GLY A 550 -44.94 -2.56 23.29
N ASP A 551 -44.51 -2.24 24.52
CA ASP A 551 -43.73 -1.03 24.85
C ASP A 551 -42.80 -1.35 26.04
N ARG A 552 -41.91 -2.32 25.84
CA ARG A 552 -41.11 -2.92 26.91
C ARG A 552 -39.82 -2.17 27.22
N TYR A 553 -39.25 -1.40 26.30
CA TYR A 553 -37.88 -0.88 26.45
C TYR A 553 -37.81 0.65 26.36
N ALA A 554 -36.91 1.25 27.13
CA ALA A 554 -36.47 2.65 27.07
C ALA A 554 -34.94 2.69 26.92
N HIS A 555 -34.36 3.78 26.41
CA HIS A 555 -32.91 3.93 26.31
C HIS A 555 -32.44 5.04 27.23
N VAL A 556 -31.49 4.74 28.12
CA VAL A 556 -30.89 5.69 29.06
C VAL A 556 -29.38 5.47 29.00
N ASP A 557 -28.61 6.54 28.79
CA ASP A 557 -27.13 6.50 28.68
C ASP A 557 -26.59 5.58 27.55
N GLY A 558 -27.32 5.46 26.43
CA GLY A 558 -26.95 4.60 25.31
C GLY A 558 -27.26 3.11 25.53
N GLU A 559 -27.82 2.73 26.67
CA GLU A 559 -28.20 1.35 26.99
C GLU A 559 -29.71 1.14 26.93
N GLN A 560 -30.12 0.00 26.36
CA GLN A 560 -31.50 -0.46 26.36
C GLN A 560 -31.88 -0.96 27.77
N ARG A 561 -32.83 -0.31 28.43
CA ARG A 561 -33.37 -0.65 29.76
C ARG A 561 -34.85 -1.04 29.66
N ASP A 562 -35.30 -1.97 30.51
CA ASP A 562 -36.73 -2.32 30.59
C ASP A 562 -37.55 -1.14 31.16
N LYS A 563 -38.69 -0.84 30.52
CA LYS A 563 -39.67 0.18 30.88
C LYS A 563 -40.80 -0.46 31.68
N TYR A 564 -40.70 -0.36 33.00
CA TYR A 564 -41.70 -0.91 33.90
C TYR A 564 -42.89 0.03 34.14
N VAL A 565 -44.05 -0.57 34.34
CA VAL A 565 -45.32 0.11 34.63
C VAL A 565 -45.51 0.15 36.14
N THR A 566 -45.42 1.34 36.73
CA THR A 566 -45.55 1.54 38.18
C THR A 566 -46.85 2.23 38.60
N ASP A 567 -47.49 2.97 37.69
CA ASP A 567 -48.64 3.81 38.01
C ASP A 567 -49.99 3.21 37.55
N GLU A 568 -50.26 3.26 36.24
CA GLU A 568 -51.57 2.91 35.67
C GLU A 568 -51.51 1.78 34.64
N PHE A 569 -52.49 0.90 34.71
CA PHE A 569 -52.73 -0.18 33.76
C PHE A 569 -53.96 0.16 32.89
N LEU A 570 -54.01 -0.35 31.66
CA LEU A 570 -55.08 -0.11 30.71
C LEU A 570 -55.93 -1.35 30.51
N VAL A 571 -57.24 -1.15 30.39
CA VAL A 571 -58.12 -2.22 29.91
C VAL A 571 -57.75 -2.64 28.50
N HIS A 572 -57.90 -3.92 28.18
CA HIS A 572 -57.62 -4.50 26.86
C HIS A 572 -56.17 -4.36 26.35
N ALA A 573 -55.23 -3.90 27.17
CA ALA A 573 -53.81 -3.94 26.87
C ALA A 573 -53.16 -5.16 27.52
N VAL A 574 -52.24 -5.81 26.81
CA VAL A 574 -51.49 -6.97 27.32
C VAL A 574 -50.29 -6.48 28.13
N TYR A 575 -50.22 -6.95 29.37
CA TYR A 575 -49.11 -6.74 30.30
C TYR A 575 -48.37 -8.04 30.55
N GLY A 576 -47.07 -7.93 30.78
CA GLY A 576 -46.22 -9.00 31.30
C GLY A 576 -45.79 -8.67 32.72
N CYS A 577 -45.66 -9.70 33.56
CA CYS A 577 -44.94 -9.61 34.83
C CYS A 577 -43.66 -10.42 34.69
N GLN A 578 -42.52 -9.75 34.88
CA GLN A 578 -41.21 -10.37 34.96
C GLN A 578 -40.88 -10.67 36.42
N VAL A 579 -40.61 -11.93 36.71
CA VAL A 579 -40.12 -12.39 38.00
C VAL A 579 -38.68 -12.85 37.83
N VAL A 580 -37.76 -12.24 38.56
CA VAL A 580 -36.34 -12.59 38.54
C VAL A 580 -36.01 -13.21 39.90
N VAL A 581 -35.46 -14.43 39.88
CA VAL A 581 -35.00 -15.13 41.08
C VAL A 581 -33.52 -15.39 40.96
N THR A 582 -32.75 -14.96 41.96
CA THR A 582 -31.29 -15.12 42.00
C THR A 582 -30.87 -15.95 43.19
N ASN A 583 -30.02 -16.94 42.94
CA ASN A 583 -29.34 -17.73 43.96
C ASN A 583 -27.91 -17.20 44.15
N PRO A 584 -27.66 -16.34 45.16
CA PRO A 584 -26.31 -15.84 45.43
C PRO A 584 -25.45 -16.85 46.20
N THR A 585 -25.90 -18.09 46.42
CA THR A 585 -25.17 -19.10 47.21
C THR A 585 -24.43 -20.10 46.33
N SER A 586 -23.41 -20.76 46.89
CA SER A 586 -22.58 -21.78 46.20
C SER A 586 -23.25 -23.14 46.01
N THR A 587 -24.49 -23.31 46.49
CA THR A 587 -25.22 -24.58 46.43
C THR A 587 -26.41 -24.48 45.47
N PRO A 588 -26.63 -25.48 44.58
CA PRO A 588 -27.82 -25.51 43.75
C PRO A 588 -29.09 -25.57 44.62
N ARG A 589 -30.09 -24.76 44.30
CA ARG A 589 -31.36 -24.69 45.04
C ARG A 589 -32.50 -25.12 44.13
N LYS A 590 -33.24 -26.14 44.56
CA LYS A 590 -34.52 -26.51 43.95
C LYS A 590 -35.59 -25.65 44.62
N LEU A 591 -36.25 -24.80 43.85
CA LEU A 591 -37.19 -23.79 44.34
C LEU A 591 -38.53 -23.93 43.61
N ASP A 592 -39.60 -23.66 44.34
CA ASP A 592 -40.97 -23.63 43.84
C ASP A 592 -41.49 -22.19 43.86
N LEU A 593 -41.75 -21.65 42.68
CA LEU A 593 -42.29 -20.29 42.52
C LEU A 593 -43.80 -20.38 42.35
N LEU A 594 -44.55 -19.78 43.25
CA LEU A 594 -45.99 -19.59 43.10
C LEU A 594 -46.26 -18.25 42.41
N LEU A 595 -46.81 -18.32 41.21
CA LEU A 595 -47.16 -17.15 40.39
C LEU A 595 -48.68 -17.07 40.25
N GLN A 596 -49.23 -15.86 40.29
CA GLN A 596 -50.65 -15.61 40.11
C GLN A 596 -50.84 -14.34 39.28
N VAL A 597 -51.75 -14.37 38.30
CA VAL A 597 -52.13 -13.13 37.59
C VAL A 597 -52.94 -12.23 38.53
N PRO A 598 -52.93 -10.90 38.36
CA PRO A 598 -53.69 -10.01 39.23
C PRO A 598 -55.18 -10.35 39.30
N ASN A 599 -55.80 -10.06 40.43
CA ASN A 599 -57.24 -10.23 40.58
C ASN A 599 -57.99 -9.43 39.50
N GLY A 600 -59.03 -10.02 38.91
CA GLY A 600 -59.78 -9.37 37.83
C GLY A 600 -59.08 -9.37 36.46
N ALA A 601 -57.83 -9.82 36.35
CA ALA A 601 -57.16 -9.99 35.07
C ALA A 601 -57.45 -11.36 34.42
N ILE A 602 -57.33 -11.43 33.10
CA ILE A 602 -57.46 -12.65 32.31
C ILE A 602 -56.07 -13.02 31.76
N PRO A 603 -55.57 -14.25 32.01
CA PRO A 603 -54.29 -14.69 31.50
C PRO A 603 -54.34 -14.85 29.97
N VAL A 604 -53.24 -14.50 29.31
CA VAL A 604 -53.07 -14.65 27.85
C VAL A 604 -51.72 -15.27 27.52
N MET A 605 -51.49 -15.58 26.23
CA MET A 605 -50.21 -16.11 25.74
C MET A 605 -49.76 -17.39 26.47
N GLY A 606 -50.72 -18.29 26.78
CA GLY A 606 -50.45 -19.55 27.48
C GLY A 606 -50.21 -19.43 28.99
N SER A 607 -50.40 -18.24 29.57
CA SER A 607 -50.36 -18.04 31.03
C SER A 607 -51.56 -18.71 31.72
N LYS A 608 -51.43 -18.99 33.02
CA LYS A 608 -52.51 -19.56 33.84
C LYS A 608 -52.86 -18.59 34.96
N TYR A 609 -54.09 -18.66 35.47
CA TYR A 609 -54.54 -17.83 36.59
C TYR A 609 -53.64 -17.95 37.82
N THR A 610 -53.24 -19.17 38.14
CA THR A 610 -52.23 -19.46 39.17
C THR A 610 -51.40 -20.64 38.67
N ARG A 611 -50.08 -20.54 38.86
CA ARG A 611 -49.12 -21.50 38.34
C ARG A 611 -47.95 -21.64 39.31
N SER A 612 -47.66 -22.87 39.70
CA SER A 612 -46.38 -23.20 40.33
C SER A 612 -45.34 -23.54 39.27
N VAL A 613 -44.15 -22.96 39.39
CA VAL A 613 -43.01 -23.23 38.52
C VAL A 613 -41.88 -23.77 39.37
N HIS A 614 -41.45 -25.00 39.09
CA HIS A 614 -40.31 -25.61 39.75
C HIS A 614 -39.06 -25.22 38.98
N ILE A 615 -38.09 -24.61 39.65
CA ILE A 615 -36.80 -24.25 39.06
C ILE A 615 -35.65 -24.89 39.83
N ASN A 616 -34.59 -25.29 39.11
CA ASN A 616 -33.35 -25.76 39.70
C ASN A 616 -32.27 -24.70 39.50
N LEU A 617 -32.23 -23.73 40.40
CA LEU A 617 -31.38 -22.56 40.30
C LEU A 617 -29.96 -22.91 40.73
N GLN A 618 -29.05 -22.94 39.74
CA GLN A 618 -27.64 -23.28 39.98
C GLN A 618 -26.96 -22.28 40.92
N PRO A 619 -25.79 -22.62 41.49
CA PRO A 619 -24.99 -21.68 42.26
C PRO A 619 -24.73 -20.38 41.48
N PHE A 620 -24.83 -19.23 42.16
CA PHE A 620 -24.58 -17.89 41.60
C PHE A 620 -25.35 -17.60 40.29
N ASN A 621 -26.54 -18.18 40.15
CA ASN A 621 -27.33 -18.11 38.93
C ASN A 621 -28.61 -17.31 39.12
N THR A 622 -29.05 -16.63 38.06
CA THR A 622 -30.31 -15.88 38.00
C THR A 622 -31.20 -16.46 36.92
N GLN A 623 -32.46 -16.71 37.25
CA GLN A 623 -33.46 -17.18 36.31
C GLN A 623 -34.65 -16.23 36.27
N THR A 624 -35.12 -15.94 35.06
CA THR A 624 -36.29 -15.09 34.83
C THR A 624 -37.48 -15.94 34.40
N VAL A 625 -38.65 -15.67 34.99
CA VAL A 625 -39.93 -16.28 34.61
C VAL A 625 -40.93 -15.17 34.33
N GLU A 626 -41.60 -15.25 33.18
CA GLU A 626 -42.60 -14.26 32.76
C GLU A 626 -43.98 -14.90 32.64
N TYR A 627 -45.01 -14.12 32.92
CA TYR A 627 -46.40 -14.45 32.61
C TYR A 627 -47.15 -13.20 32.16
N HIS A 628 -48.21 -13.41 31.38
CA HIS A 628 -48.91 -12.36 30.63
C HIS A 628 -50.41 -12.37 30.92
N PHE A 629 -50.99 -11.17 31.02
CA PHE A 629 -52.41 -10.97 31.32
C PHE A 629 -52.94 -9.65 30.73
N TYR A 630 -54.25 -9.48 30.71
CA TYR A 630 -54.90 -8.19 30.47
C TYR A 630 -56.09 -8.00 31.41
N PHE A 631 -56.53 -6.76 31.60
CA PHE A 631 -57.74 -6.44 32.35
C PHE A 631 -58.93 -6.19 31.43
N PRO A 632 -60.09 -6.84 31.64
CA PRO A 632 -61.30 -6.61 30.86
C PRO A 632 -62.11 -5.40 31.33
N ALA A 633 -61.84 -4.86 32.53
CA ALA A 633 -62.57 -3.74 33.11
C ALA A 633 -61.64 -2.85 33.96
N ALA A 634 -62.02 -1.57 34.10
CA ALA A 634 -61.30 -0.60 34.92
C ALA A 634 -61.65 -0.77 36.41
N GLY A 635 -60.71 -0.45 37.30
CA GLY A 635 -60.85 -0.62 38.74
C GLY A 635 -59.50 -0.72 39.45
N GLU A 636 -59.53 -0.77 40.78
CA GLU A 636 -58.34 -1.05 41.61
C GLU A 636 -58.31 -2.55 41.93
N PHE A 637 -57.22 -3.22 41.55
CA PHE A 637 -57.08 -4.66 41.68
C PHE A 637 -55.85 -5.01 42.51
N THR A 638 -55.99 -5.98 43.41
CA THR A 638 -54.87 -6.48 44.21
C THR A 638 -54.11 -7.56 43.45
N HIS A 639 -52.79 -7.54 43.58
CA HIS A 639 -51.91 -8.56 43.02
C HIS A 639 -51.25 -9.37 44.13
N TYR A 640 -51.40 -10.69 44.08
CA TYR A 640 -50.71 -11.61 44.99
C TYR A 640 -49.26 -11.76 44.52
N PRO A 641 -48.26 -11.38 45.32
CA PRO A 641 -46.88 -11.36 44.87
C PRO A 641 -46.32 -12.77 44.72
N VAL A 642 -45.27 -12.91 43.91
CA VAL A 642 -44.52 -14.17 43.84
C VAL A 642 -44.04 -14.59 45.23
N HIS A 643 -44.21 -15.87 45.50
CA HIS A 643 -43.64 -16.54 46.67
C HIS A 643 -42.68 -17.62 46.19
N VAL A 644 -41.53 -17.73 46.84
CA VAL A 644 -40.48 -18.69 46.54
C VAL A 644 -40.30 -19.59 47.74
N ALA A 645 -40.57 -20.88 47.56
CA ALA A 645 -40.47 -21.89 48.61
C ALA A 645 -39.43 -22.96 48.25
N GLN A 646 -38.92 -23.64 49.26
CA GLN A 646 -38.11 -24.86 49.12
C GLN A 646 -38.63 -25.88 50.12
N ASN A 647 -38.95 -27.10 49.68
CA ASN A 647 -39.48 -28.16 50.53
C ASN A 647 -40.71 -27.71 51.36
N GLU A 648 -41.63 -26.97 50.74
CA GLU A 648 -42.84 -26.41 51.37
C GLU A 648 -42.60 -25.30 52.41
N GLU A 649 -41.35 -24.85 52.62
CA GLU A 649 -41.02 -23.70 53.46
C GLU A 649 -40.79 -22.43 52.62
N LEU A 650 -41.43 -21.31 52.99
CA LEU A 650 -41.29 -20.02 52.31
C LEU A 650 -39.90 -19.42 52.58
N LEU A 651 -39.15 -19.14 51.53
CA LEU A 651 -37.80 -18.57 51.61
C LEU A 651 -37.76 -17.08 51.30
N ALA A 652 -38.52 -16.63 50.29
CA ALA A 652 -38.57 -15.23 49.85
C ALA A 652 -39.90 -14.92 49.16
N TYR A 653 -40.30 -13.66 49.14
CA TYR A 653 -41.49 -13.19 48.43
C TYR A 653 -41.31 -11.73 48.01
N ALA A 654 -42.04 -11.29 46.98
CA ALA A 654 -42.09 -9.87 46.60
C ALA A 654 -43.18 -9.13 47.40
N ASP A 655 -43.13 -7.79 47.46
CA ASP A 655 -44.17 -7.02 48.14
C ASP A 655 -45.52 -7.08 47.39
N PRO A 656 -46.67 -7.15 48.10
CA PRO A 656 -47.98 -7.03 47.48
C PRO A 656 -48.17 -5.67 46.81
N VAL A 657 -48.77 -5.66 45.62
CA VAL A 657 -48.99 -4.44 44.84
C VAL A 657 -50.49 -4.25 44.55
N LYS A 658 -50.94 -3.00 44.58
CA LYS A 658 -52.25 -2.59 44.08
C LYS A 658 -52.09 -2.01 42.68
N LEU A 659 -52.81 -2.57 41.71
CA LEU A 659 -52.76 -2.16 40.31
C LEU A 659 -53.99 -1.32 39.99
N ASN A 660 -53.76 -0.05 39.66
CA ASN A 660 -54.81 0.87 39.25
C ASN A 660 -55.07 0.74 37.74
N VAL A 661 -56.22 0.21 37.35
CA VAL A 661 -56.57 -0.05 35.94
C VAL A 661 -57.60 0.95 35.46
N VAL A 662 -57.31 1.65 34.36
CA VAL A 662 -58.15 2.71 33.79
C VAL A 662 -58.60 2.35 32.37
N ALA A 663 -59.79 2.82 31.98
CA ALA A 663 -60.35 2.57 30.65
C ALA A 663 -59.64 3.37 29.55
N LYS A 664 -59.10 4.53 29.92
CA LYS A 664 -58.24 5.39 29.10
C LYS A 664 -57.10 5.85 30.01
N PRO A 665 -55.85 5.91 29.53
CA PRO A 665 -54.74 6.40 30.34
C PRO A 665 -55.09 7.79 30.87
N SER A 666 -55.07 7.97 32.20
CA SER A 666 -55.25 9.29 32.78
C SER A 666 -53.96 10.10 32.62
N LYS A 667 -52.83 9.39 32.55
CA LYS A 667 -51.50 9.91 32.17
C LYS A 667 -51.11 9.40 30.78
N ILE A 668 -51.28 10.24 29.76
CA ILE A 668 -50.58 10.04 28.48
C ILE A 668 -49.16 10.53 28.71
N ASP A 669 -48.16 9.76 28.28
CA ASP A 669 -46.78 10.23 28.21
C ASP A 669 -46.68 11.30 27.12
N ARG A 670 -46.99 12.54 27.52
CA ARG A 670 -46.98 13.73 26.66
C ARG A 670 -45.57 14.21 26.36
N GLU A 671 -44.57 13.59 26.96
CA GLU A 671 -43.14 13.92 26.81
C GLU A 671 -42.45 13.00 25.80
N SER A 672 -43.06 11.87 25.41
CA SER A 672 -42.50 10.98 24.38
C SER A 672 -42.47 11.58 22.95
N TRP A 673 -41.46 11.22 22.15
CA TRP A 673 -41.41 11.59 20.72
C TRP A 673 -42.64 11.10 19.94
N GLN A 674 -43.16 9.91 20.29
CA GLN A 674 -44.37 9.35 19.68
C GLN A 674 -45.58 10.27 19.88
N TYR A 675 -45.70 10.89 21.06
CA TYR A 675 -46.77 11.84 21.33
C TYR A 675 -46.48 13.21 20.73
N ILE A 676 -45.29 13.77 20.98
CA ILE A 676 -44.94 15.13 20.57
C ILE A 676 -44.94 15.27 19.04
N SER A 677 -44.38 14.31 18.30
CA SER A 677 -44.38 14.36 16.83
C SER A 677 -45.79 14.40 16.23
N GLN A 678 -46.74 13.65 16.81
CA GLN A 678 -48.10 13.51 16.28
C GLN A 678 -49.08 14.58 16.80
N TYR A 679 -48.99 14.94 18.08
CA TYR A 679 -49.97 15.75 18.79
C TYR A 679 -49.41 17.01 19.45
N GLY A 680 -48.08 17.16 19.53
CA GLY A 680 -47.44 18.35 20.07
C GLY A 680 -47.70 19.58 19.18
N THR A 681 -47.55 20.77 19.77
CA THR A 681 -47.49 22.00 18.97
C THR A 681 -46.15 22.10 18.23
N ASP A 682 -46.08 22.89 17.18
CA ASP A 682 -44.85 23.07 16.40
C ASP A 682 -43.68 23.56 17.28
N ALA A 683 -43.96 24.42 18.27
CA ALA A 683 -42.98 24.84 19.26
C ALA A 683 -42.50 23.68 20.16
N GLN A 684 -43.39 22.79 20.59
CA GLN A 684 -43.02 21.60 21.37
C GLN A 684 -42.19 20.62 20.55
N VAL A 685 -42.50 20.45 19.26
CA VAL A 685 -41.69 19.61 18.36
C VAL A 685 -40.28 20.18 18.23
N MET A 686 -40.14 21.48 17.96
CA MET A 686 -38.82 22.11 17.84
C MET A 686 -38.02 22.05 19.14
N GLU A 687 -38.67 22.23 20.29
CA GLU A 687 -37.98 22.12 21.58
C GLU A 687 -37.49 20.68 21.83
N PHE A 688 -38.30 19.69 21.45
CA PHE A 688 -37.90 18.29 21.55
C PHE A 688 -36.69 17.96 20.65
N LEU A 689 -36.65 18.47 19.41
CA LEU A 689 -35.50 18.33 18.51
C LEU A 689 -34.23 19.00 19.09
N ARG A 690 -34.38 20.07 19.89
CA ARG A 690 -33.23 20.74 20.54
C ARG A 690 -32.64 19.95 21.69
N GLN A 691 -33.46 19.23 22.44
CA GLN A 691 -33.06 18.57 23.68
C GLN A 691 -32.65 17.11 23.50
N HIS A 692 -32.95 16.49 22.35
CA HIS A 692 -32.74 15.06 22.15
C HIS A 692 -31.85 14.75 20.96
N ASN A 693 -31.23 13.56 21.03
CA ASN A 693 -30.33 13.02 20.03
C ASN A 693 -31.05 12.85 18.68
N LEU A 694 -30.71 13.70 17.70
CA LEU A 694 -31.39 13.78 16.41
C LEU A 694 -31.20 12.51 15.58
N GLN A 695 -30.04 11.87 15.72
CA GLN A 695 -29.68 10.65 14.99
C GLN A 695 -30.52 9.43 15.43
N ARG A 696 -31.16 9.49 16.61
CA ARG A 696 -32.04 8.44 17.14
C ARG A 696 -33.51 8.66 16.78
N LEU A 697 -33.92 9.89 16.45
CA LEU A 697 -35.33 10.21 16.25
C LEU A 697 -35.83 9.73 14.89
N GLU A 698 -37.01 9.11 14.89
CA GLU A 698 -37.76 8.85 13.65
C GLU A 698 -38.36 10.16 13.13
N LEU A 699 -37.55 10.93 12.40
CA LEU A 699 -37.91 12.26 11.89
C LEU A 699 -39.08 12.22 10.89
N ASP A 700 -39.31 11.10 10.20
CA ASP A 700 -40.43 10.95 9.25
C ASP A 700 -41.80 11.13 9.92
N LYS A 701 -41.89 10.95 11.23
CA LYS A 701 -43.14 11.12 11.99
C LYS A 701 -43.71 12.53 11.93
N ILE A 702 -42.89 13.54 11.67
CA ILE A 702 -43.35 14.93 11.52
C ILE A 702 -43.59 15.33 10.05
N ALA A 703 -43.41 14.41 9.09
CA ALA A 703 -43.52 14.70 7.66
C ALA A 703 -44.88 15.34 7.28
N PHE A 704 -45.98 14.93 7.91
CA PHE A 704 -47.31 15.50 7.62
C PHE A 704 -47.41 17.01 7.94
N ARG A 705 -46.60 17.51 8.89
CA ARG A 705 -46.53 18.92 9.29
C ARG A 705 -45.74 19.76 8.29
N MET A 706 -44.82 19.14 7.54
CA MET A 706 -43.97 19.81 6.56
C MET A 706 -44.75 20.39 5.37
N ARG A 707 -46.07 20.18 5.27
CA ARG A 707 -46.94 20.89 4.32
C ARG A 707 -47.11 22.37 4.63
N ASP A 708 -46.89 22.78 5.88
CA ASP A 708 -46.81 24.19 6.25
C ASP A 708 -45.40 24.71 5.93
N LYS A 709 -45.30 25.82 5.19
CA LYS A 709 -44.02 26.34 4.70
C LYS A 709 -43.16 26.91 5.82
N ALA A 710 -43.77 27.56 6.82
CA ALA A 710 -43.03 28.18 7.92
C ALA A 710 -42.43 27.10 8.83
N PHE A 711 -43.22 26.07 9.16
CA PHE A 711 -42.72 24.94 9.94
C PHE A 711 -41.67 24.14 9.17
N PHE A 712 -41.87 23.91 7.86
CA PHE A 712 -40.89 23.26 7.00
C PHE A 712 -39.53 23.98 7.05
N GLN A 713 -39.52 25.30 6.83
CA GLN A 713 -38.28 26.09 6.87
C GLN A 713 -37.64 26.04 8.26
N GLN A 714 -38.43 26.14 9.33
CA GLN A 714 -37.92 26.08 10.69
C GLN A 714 -37.23 24.75 10.99
N VAL A 715 -37.85 23.61 10.62
CA VAL A 715 -37.28 22.27 10.85
C VAL A 715 -36.07 22.02 9.96
N VAL A 716 -36.16 22.28 8.66
CA VAL A 716 -35.07 21.98 7.71
C VAL A 716 -33.84 22.84 7.98
N ASN A 717 -34.02 24.14 8.29
CA ASN A 717 -32.88 25.00 8.62
C ASN A 717 -32.21 24.52 9.92
N TYR A 718 -32.99 24.23 10.95
CA TYR A 718 -32.44 23.72 12.21
C TYR A 718 -31.71 22.38 12.04
N LEU A 719 -32.29 21.44 11.29
CA LEU A 719 -31.65 20.15 11.03
C LEU A 719 -30.37 20.32 10.19
N ALA A 720 -30.36 21.21 9.20
CA ALA A 720 -29.16 21.55 8.43
C ALA A 720 -28.06 22.17 9.32
N GLU A 721 -28.42 23.11 10.20
CA GLU A 721 -27.53 23.72 11.20
C GLU A 721 -26.97 22.69 12.18
N GLN A 722 -27.67 21.58 12.44
CA GLN A 722 -27.19 20.49 13.30
C GLN A 722 -26.60 19.31 12.51
N HIS A 723 -26.34 19.50 11.21
CA HIS A 723 -25.84 18.49 10.28
C HIS A 723 -26.62 17.16 10.27
N ALA A 724 -27.94 17.24 10.46
CA ALA A 724 -28.88 16.13 10.40
C ALA A 724 -29.69 16.20 9.10
N TYR A 725 -29.63 15.14 8.28
CA TYR A 725 -30.37 15.05 7.03
C TYR A 725 -31.50 14.01 7.13
N ASN A 726 -32.66 14.32 6.54
CA ASN A 726 -33.72 13.34 6.34
C ASN A 726 -34.36 13.51 4.96
N GLN A 727 -34.28 12.46 4.14
CA GLN A 727 -34.78 12.45 2.76
C GLN A 727 -36.26 12.85 2.64
N THR A 728 -37.12 12.33 3.53
CA THR A 728 -38.56 12.58 3.49
C THR A 728 -38.88 14.04 3.79
N LEU A 729 -38.29 14.61 4.84
CA LEU A 729 -38.50 16.01 5.22
C LEU A 729 -37.97 16.95 4.14
N TRP A 730 -36.80 16.68 3.57
CA TRP A 730 -36.23 17.48 2.48
C TRP A 730 -37.04 17.36 1.18
N SER A 731 -37.76 16.26 0.93
CA SER A 731 -38.61 16.14 -0.26
C SER A 731 -39.71 17.20 -0.35
N TYR A 732 -40.14 17.77 0.78
CA TYR A 732 -41.10 18.87 0.83
C TYR A 732 -40.53 20.19 0.29
N SER A 733 -39.22 20.30 0.07
CA SER A 733 -38.61 21.43 -0.65
C SER A 733 -39.18 21.58 -2.06
N VAL A 734 -39.51 20.46 -2.72
CA VAL A 734 -40.16 20.44 -4.04
C VAL A 734 -41.57 21.00 -3.96
N TYR A 735 -42.31 20.64 -2.90
CA TYR A 735 -43.67 21.13 -2.67
C TYR A 735 -43.70 22.64 -2.41
N HIS A 736 -42.69 23.17 -1.71
CA HIS A 736 -42.60 24.58 -1.31
C HIS A 736 -41.86 25.48 -2.28
N ASP A 737 -41.31 24.92 -3.36
CA ASP A 737 -40.45 25.59 -4.33
C ASP A 737 -39.27 26.30 -3.66
N VAL A 738 -38.40 25.51 -3.01
CA VAL A 738 -37.19 26.03 -2.34
C VAL A 738 -35.93 25.43 -3.00
N PRO A 739 -35.39 26.07 -4.06
CA PRO A 739 -34.38 25.50 -4.94
C PRO A 739 -33.13 24.94 -4.25
N ASP A 740 -32.59 25.66 -3.26
CA ASP A 740 -31.36 25.25 -2.57
C ASP A 740 -31.54 23.90 -1.84
N GLN A 741 -32.69 23.72 -1.17
CA GLN A 741 -33.03 22.46 -0.50
C GLN A 741 -33.44 21.37 -1.49
N VAL A 742 -34.06 21.72 -2.63
CA VAL A 742 -34.33 20.77 -3.72
C VAL A 742 -33.01 20.20 -4.26
N LYS A 743 -31.98 21.05 -4.42
CA LYS A 743 -30.64 20.63 -4.85
C LYS A 743 -30.05 19.59 -3.92
N GLN A 744 -30.15 19.81 -2.60
CA GLN A 744 -29.70 18.85 -1.59
C GLN A 744 -30.52 17.56 -1.61
N PHE A 745 -31.85 17.65 -1.72
CA PHE A 745 -32.72 16.47 -1.84
C PHE A 745 -32.37 15.60 -3.06
N LEU A 746 -32.17 16.22 -4.23
CA LEU A 746 -31.85 15.52 -5.46
C LEU A 746 -30.44 14.92 -5.45
N LYS A 747 -29.47 15.57 -4.78
CA LYS A 747 -28.11 15.01 -4.62
C LYS A 747 -28.06 13.67 -3.87
N HIS A 748 -29.03 13.40 -2.99
CA HIS A 748 -29.17 12.12 -2.27
C HIS A 748 -30.03 11.08 -3.01
N ALA A 749 -30.65 11.45 -4.14
CA ALA A 749 -31.53 10.56 -4.90
C ALA A 749 -30.74 9.74 -5.94
N ASP A 750 -29.88 8.81 -5.50
CA ASP A 750 -28.96 8.07 -6.39
C ASP A 750 -29.65 7.37 -7.56
N SER A 751 -30.85 6.82 -7.34
CA SER A 751 -31.64 6.18 -8.40
C SER A 751 -32.06 7.14 -9.53
N TYR A 752 -32.28 8.42 -9.22
CA TYR A 752 -32.56 9.48 -10.18
C TYR A 752 -31.27 9.97 -10.84
N ILE A 753 -30.23 10.20 -10.05
CA ILE A 753 -28.91 10.68 -10.53
C ILE A 753 -28.31 9.74 -11.57
N ASN A 754 -28.40 8.43 -11.34
CA ASN A 754 -27.92 7.41 -12.28
C ASN A 754 -28.61 7.46 -13.66
N GLN A 755 -29.80 8.09 -13.75
CA GLN A 755 -30.51 8.31 -15.01
C GLN A 755 -30.12 9.63 -15.69
N VAL A 756 -29.67 10.63 -14.93
CA VAL A 756 -29.26 11.95 -15.44
C VAL A 756 -27.94 11.88 -16.18
N GLY A 757 -26.96 11.15 -15.63
CA GLY A 757 -25.63 11.01 -16.22
C GLY A 757 -24.50 11.34 -15.26
N TRP A 758 -23.31 11.67 -15.78
CA TRP A 758 -22.11 11.90 -14.98
C TRP A 758 -21.91 13.35 -14.56
N TYR A 759 -22.35 14.29 -15.40
CA TYR A 759 -22.23 15.72 -15.14
C TYR A 759 -23.52 16.43 -15.56
N ILE A 760 -23.94 17.37 -14.72
CA ILE A 760 -24.97 18.35 -15.02
C ILE A 760 -24.69 19.56 -14.13
N ASP A 761 -24.83 20.76 -14.68
CA ASP A 761 -24.85 21.99 -13.92
C ASP A 761 -26.19 22.69 -14.18
N SER A 762 -27.00 22.79 -13.13
CA SER A 762 -28.31 23.43 -13.19
C SER A 762 -28.68 24.02 -11.82
N PRO A 763 -29.61 24.98 -11.77
CA PRO A 763 -30.04 25.58 -10.52
C PRO A 763 -30.57 24.56 -9.48
N LEU A 764 -31.14 23.44 -9.93
CA LEU A 764 -31.76 22.44 -9.06
C LEU A 764 -30.91 21.19 -8.85
N LEU A 765 -29.89 20.95 -9.66
CA LEU A 765 -29.02 19.79 -9.52
C LEU A 765 -27.66 20.08 -10.15
N GLU A 766 -26.62 19.85 -9.37
CA GLU A 766 -25.23 19.91 -9.81
C GLU A 766 -24.59 18.56 -9.51
N LEU A 767 -23.99 17.94 -10.52
CA LEU A 767 -23.28 16.68 -10.42
C LEU A 767 -21.85 16.89 -10.90
N ASP A 768 -20.90 16.72 -9.97
CA ASP A 768 -19.49 16.62 -10.29
C ASP A 768 -19.05 15.15 -10.25
N PRO A 769 -18.56 14.57 -11.36
CA PRO A 769 -18.11 13.19 -11.43
C PRO A 769 -16.84 12.92 -10.60
N ILE A 770 -16.01 13.93 -10.33
CA ILE A 770 -14.83 13.82 -9.48
C ILE A 770 -15.28 13.70 -8.03
N ALA A 771 -16.09 14.66 -7.54
CA ALA A 771 -16.72 14.55 -6.23
C ALA A 771 -17.52 13.24 -6.07
N ARG A 772 -18.16 12.70 -7.10
CA ARG A 772 -18.88 11.42 -6.98
C ARG A 772 -18.01 10.17 -7.09
N HIS A 773 -16.69 10.32 -7.24
CA HIS A 773 -15.74 9.23 -7.48
C HIS A 773 -16.09 8.39 -8.72
N ILE A 774 -16.82 8.98 -9.68
CA ILE A 774 -17.19 8.36 -10.96
C ILE A 774 -16.03 8.49 -11.96
N TYR A 775 -15.22 9.54 -11.82
CA TYR A 775 -14.06 9.81 -12.65
C TYR A 775 -12.88 10.26 -11.80
N GLN A 776 -11.68 9.82 -12.19
CA GLN A 776 -10.41 10.35 -11.70
C GLN A 776 -9.41 10.33 -12.86
N HIS A 777 -8.49 11.30 -12.87
CA HIS A 777 -7.38 11.29 -13.81
C HIS A 777 -6.45 10.10 -13.55
N MET A 778 -5.96 9.46 -14.62
CA MET A 778 -5.00 8.36 -14.52
C MET A 778 -3.79 8.61 -15.42
N GLU A 779 -2.60 8.47 -14.86
CA GLU A 779 -1.35 8.54 -15.61
C GLU A 779 -0.89 7.14 -16.03
N TYR A 780 -0.22 7.04 -17.17
CA TYR A 780 0.32 5.80 -17.72
C TYR A 780 1.83 5.94 -17.96
N LYS A 781 2.63 5.23 -17.16
CA LYS A 781 4.10 5.26 -17.27
C LYS A 781 4.72 3.92 -16.83
N PRO A 782 5.75 3.41 -17.53
CA PRO A 782 6.14 3.80 -18.89
C PRO A 782 5.08 3.34 -19.91
N LEU A 783 4.78 4.12 -20.94
CA LEU A 783 3.92 3.69 -22.06
C LEU A 783 4.69 3.90 -23.36
N VAL A 784 4.93 2.81 -24.09
CA VAL A 784 5.63 2.83 -25.37
C VAL A 784 4.69 2.29 -26.45
N ASN A 785 4.40 3.10 -27.46
CA ASN A 785 3.55 2.70 -28.58
C ASN A 785 4.37 1.95 -29.62
N ALA A 786 3.90 0.77 -30.05
CA ALA A 786 4.56 -0.02 -31.07
C ALA A 786 4.57 0.66 -32.45
N ARG A 787 3.59 1.53 -32.74
CA ARG A 787 3.46 2.24 -34.01
C ARG A 787 2.99 3.68 -33.79
N ARG A 788 3.65 4.62 -34.46
CA ARG A 788 3.24 6.03 -34.53
C ARG A 788 2.16 6.29 -35.59
N HIS A 789 2.27 5.59 -36.73
CA HIS A 789 1.38 5.78 -37.87
C HIS A 789 0.19 4.83 -37.81
N GLN A 790 -0.97 5.33 -38.24
CA GLN A 790 -2.21 4.58 -38.28
C GLN A 790 -2.08 3.36 -39.21
N LEU A 791 -2.42 2.18 -38.69
CA LEU A 791 -2.52 0.94 -39.46
C LEU A 791 -4.01 0.66 -39.74
N GLY A 792 -4.40 0.67 -41.00
CA GLY A 792 -5.80 0.47 -41.42
C GLY A 792 -6.68 1.72 -41.32
N ASN A 793 -8.00 1.54 -41.43
CA ASN A 793 -8.94 2.64 -41.59
C ASN A 793 -9.28 3.39 -40.29
N ARG A 794 -8.84 2.89 -39.12
CA ARG A 794 -9.07 3.52 -37.81
C ARG A 794 -7.80 3.51 -36.99
N ARG A 795 -7.60 4.55 -36.17
CA ARG A 795 -6.61 4.53 -35.08
C ARG A 795 -7.16 3.67 -33.95
N GLU A 796 -6.27 2.93 -33.29
CA GLU A 796 -6.61 2.04 -32.20
C GLU A 796 -5.58 2.21 -31.07
N ILE A 797 -6.08 2.30 -29.84
CA ILE A 797 -5.26 2.32 -28.63
C ILE A 797 -5.10 0.88 -28.17
N VAL A 798 -3.88 0.36 -28.29
CA VAL A 798 -3.59 -1.07 -28.15
C VAL A 798 -3.42 -1.51 -26.68
N ASN A 799 -3.27 -0.54 -25.77
CA ASN A 799 -3.28 -0.78 -24.34
C ASN A 799 -4.72 -0.72 -23.83
N ASP A 800 -5.29 -1.86 -23.46
CA ASP A 800 -6.71 -1.98 -23.09
C ASP A 800 -7.13 -1.06 -21.95
N ARG A 801 -6.23 -0.85 -20.97
CA ARG A 801 -6.49 -0.01 -19.80
C ARG A 801 -6.51 1.47 -20.15
N PHE A 802 -5.50 1.93 -20.87
CA PHE A 802 -5.50 3.30 -21.38
C PHE A 802 -6.67 3.55 -22.35
N HIS A 803 -7.02 2.58 -23.19
CA HIS A 803 -8.20 2.65 -24.05
C HIS A 803 -9.48 2.86 -23.23
N GLN A 804 -9.69 2.06 -22.16
CA GLN A 804 -10.84 2.22 -21.26
C GLN A 804 -10.88 3.61 -20.62
N GLN A 805 -9.75 4.09 -20.10
CA GLN A 805 -9.68 5.40 -19.47
C GLN A 805 -9.91 6.54 -20.46
N TYR A 806 -9.29 6.49 -21.65
CA TYR A 806 -9.50 7.48 -22.70
C TYR A 806 -10.98 7.54 -23.10
N HIS A 807 -11.66 6.40 -23.21
CA HIS A 807 -13.10 6.37 -23.50
C HIS A 807 -13.96 6.88 -22.34
N ARG A 808 -13.55 6.69 -21.07
CA ARG A 808 -14.21 7.33 -19.92
C ARG A 808 -14.04 8.85 -19.97
N PHE A 809 -12.85 9.35 -20.31
CA PHE A 809 -12.59 10.76 -20.50
C PHE A 809 -13.43 11.35 -21.64
N LEU A 810 -13.49 10.70 -22.80
CA LEU A 810 -14.35 11.13 -23.91
C LEU A 810 -15.83 11.14 -23.52
N LYS A 811 -16.27 10.16 -22.72
CA LYS A 811 -17.64 10.14 -22.19
C LYS A 811 -17.87 11.31 -21.24
N LEU A 812 -16.91 11.66 -20.37
CA LEU A 812 -16.99 12.84 -19.53
C LEU A 812 -17.15 14.11 -20.38
N LEU A 813 -16.27 14.32 -21.38
CA LEU A 813 -16.34 15.46 -22.28
C LEU A 813 -17.70 15.56 -23.00
N SER A 814 -18.34 14.44 -23.31
CA SER A 814 -19.65 14.45 -23.97
C SER A 814 -20.79 15.05 -23.15
N TYR A 815 -20.59 15.26 -21.83
CA TYR A 815 -21.55 15.96 -20.97
C TYR A 815 -21.31 17.48 -20.89
N HIS A 816 -20.14 17.96 -21.32
CA HIS A 816 -19.82 19.39 -21.31
C HIS A 816 -20.09 20.02 -22.67
N ALA A 817 -20.59 21.26 -22.67
CA ALA A 817 -20.77 22.02 -23.91
C ALA A 817 -19.42 22.38 -24.53
N GLU A 818 -18.46 22.78 -23.70
CA GLU A 818 -17.06 23.06 -24.04
C GLU A 818 -16.17 22.47 -22.93
N PRO A 819 -14.97 21.92 -23.26
CA PRO A 819 -14.04 21.44 -22.25
C PRO A 819 -13.52 22.57 -21.35
N THR A 820 -13.29 22.30 -20.06
CA THR A 820 -12.60 23.24 -19.16
C THR A 820 -11.09 23.29 -19.44
N ASP A 821 -10.38 24.29 -18.90
CA ASP A 821 -8.91 24.39 -19.05
C ASP A 821 -8.19 23.14 -18.51
N GLU A 822 -8.63 22.57 -17.38
CA GLU A 822 -8.10 21.32 -16.82
C GLU A 822 -8.38 20.13 -17.76
N GLN A 823 -9.55 20.10 -18.39
CA GLN A 823 -9.92 19.06 -19.34
C GLN A 823 -9.13 19.18 -20.65
N GLU A 824 -8.83 20.39 -21.13
CA GLU A 824 -7.95 20.63 -22.28
C GLU A 824 -6.50 20.19 -21.98
N LEU A 825 -6.03 20.41 -20.75
CA LEU A 825 -4.72 19.93 -20.29
C LEU A 825 -4.68 18.39 -20.18
N GLU A 826 -5.74 17.78 -19.64
CA GLU A 826 -5.90 16.32 -19.59
C GLU A 826 -6.01 15.69 -21.00
N ALA A 827 -6.68 16.36 -21.94
CA ALA A 827 -6.70 15.96 -23.34
C ALA A 827 -5.31 16.01 -23.96
N THR A 828 -4.54 17.07 -23.70
CA THR A 828 -3.15 17.21 -24.13
C THR A 828 -2.32 16.02 -23.66
N TYR A 829 -2.42 15.64 -22.39
CA TYR A 829 -1.74 14.47 -21.83
C TYR A 829 -2.08 13.17 -22.59
N TYR A 830 -3.37 12.84 -22.72
CA TYR A 830 -3.78 11.60 -23.37
C TYR A 830 -3.48 11.58 -24.88
N LEU A 831 -3.44 12.73 -25.54
CA LEU A 831 -3.02 12.84 -26.95
C LEU A 831 -1.51 12.61 -27.11
N LEU A 832 -0.69 13.11 -26.18
CA LEU A 832 0.75 12.84 -26.16
C LEU A 832 1.05 11.36 -25.91
N LEU A 833 0.32 10.70 -25.00
CA LEU A 833 0.40 9.24 -24.81
C LEU A 833 0.05 8.43 -26.07
N GLN A 834 -0.67 9.01 -27.02
CA GLN A 834 -1.02 8.41 -28.31
C GLN A 834 -0.08 8.82 -29.46
N GLU A 835 0.99 9.57 -29.18
CA GLU A 835 1.89 10.16 -30.19
C GLU A 835 1.17 11.15 -31.16
N ARG A 836 0.02 11.70 -30.74
CA ARG A 836 -0.80 12.67 -31.51
C ARG A 836 -0.36 14.11 -31.23
N VAL A 837 0.93 14.38 -31.39
CA VAL A 837 1.59 15.63 -30.98
C VAL A 837 0.95 16.89 -31.59
N ALA A 838 0.59 16.86 -32.87
CA ALA A 838 -0.03 18.03 -33.52
C ALA A 838 -1.38 18.40 -32.89
N GLU A 839 -2.20 17.40 -32.59
CA GLU A 839 -3.50 17.61 -31.92
C GLU A 839 -3.28 18.03 -30.46
N ALA A 840 -2.28 17.45 -29.78
CA ALA A 840 -1.92 17.88 -28.43
C ALA A 840 -1.54 19.38 -28.39
N PHE A 841 -0.84 19.90 -29.39
CA PHE A 841 -0.56 21.33 -29.51
C PHE A 841 -1.84 22.17 -29.65
N ASP A 842 -2.80 21.71 -30.43
CA ASP A 842 -4.05 22.44 -30.66
C ASP A 842 -4.90 22.53 -29.39
N PHE A 843 -4.94 21.47 -28.57
CA PHE A 843 -5.63 21.47 -27.27
C PHE A 843 -4.86 22.29 -26.24
N PHE A 844 -3.54 22.07 -26.11
CA PHE A 844 -2.70 22.81 -25.17
C PHE A 844 -2.73 24.33 -25.42
N GLY A 845 -2.79 24.75 -26.69
CA GLY A 845 -2.85 26.17 -27.06
C GLY A 845 -4.18 26.88 -26.69
N ARG A 846 -5.21 26.14 -26.29
CA ARG A 846 -6.50 26.70 -25.82
C ARG A 846 -6.53 26.93 -24.32
N VAL A 847 -5.64 26.25 -23.58
CA VAL A 847 -5.57 26.33 -22.12
C VAL A 847 -5.21 27.76 -21.72
N ASN A 848 -6.05 28.37 -20.89
CA ASN A 848 -5.72 29.61 -20.23
C ASN A 848 -5.00 29.31 -18.90
N PRO A 849 -3.67 29.51 -18.82
CA PRO A 849 -2.95 29.18 -17.62
C PRO A 849 -3.44 30.02 -16.44
N GLU A 850 -3.91 31.26 -16.64
CA GLU A 850 -4.45 32.13 -15.58
C GLU A 850 -5.59 31.53 -14.76
N GLN A 851 -6.33 30.59 -15.33
CA GLN A 851 -7.48 29.92 -14.70
C GLN A 851 -7.11 28.54 -14.12
N LEU A 852 -5.89 28.05 -14.35
CA LEU A 852 -5.42 26.75 -13.87
C LEU A 852 -4.82 26.82 -12.47
N ASN A 853 -5.24 25.86 -11.64
CA ASN A 853 -4.54 25.49 -10.41
C ASN A 853 -3.22 24.76 -10.70
N GLU A 854 -3.14 24.00 -11.79
CA GLU A 854 -2.05 23.06 -12.13
C GLU A 854 -0.86 23.73 -12.82
N ARG A 855 -0.33 24.82 -12.25
CA ARG A 855 0.75 25.60 -12.87
C ARG A 855 2.02 24.81 -13.07
N LEU A 856 2.40 24.01 -12.08
CA LEU A 856 3.55 23.12 -12.14
C LEU A 856 3.46 22.16 -13.34
N GLN A 857 2.29 21.56 -13.55
CA GLN A 857 2.03 20.63 -14.65
C GLN A 857 2.03 21.38 -15.99
N TYR A 858 1.37 22.54 -16.07
CA TYR A 858 1.34 23.36 -17.28
C TYR A 858 2.74 23.80 -17.72
N ASP A 859 3.59 24.23 -16.78
CA ASP A 859 4.98 24.61 -17.08
C ASP A 859 5.80 23.40 -17.53
N TYR A 860 5.58 22.24 -16.93
CA TYR A 860 6.19 20.99 -17.40
C TYR A 860 5.77 20.63 -18.83
N PHE A 861 4.48 20.74 -19.16
CA PHE A 861 4.01 20.57 -20.54
C PHE A 861 4.65 21.58 -21.49
N THR A 862 4.75 22.85 -21.08
CA THR A 862 5.37 23.90 -21.90
C THR A 862 6.82 23.58 -22.20
N ALA A 863 7.60 23.19 -21.18
CA ALA A 863 9.00 22.82 -21.33
C ALA A 863 9.16 21.55 -22.18
N TYR A 864 8.34 20.52 -21.95
CA TYR A 864 8.35 19.28 -22.72
C TYR A 864 7.99 19.50 -24.20
N LEU A 865 6.97 20.31 -24.48
CA LEU A 865 6.50 20.62 -25.82
C LEU A 865 7.48 21.53 -26.59
N ALA A 866 8.33 22.29 -25.90
CA ALA A 866 9.36 23.10 -26.55
C ALA A 866 10.38 22.24 -27.33
N PHE A 867 10.67 21.01 -26.88
CA PHE A 867 11.49 20.06 -27.66
C PHE A 867 10.84 19.66 -28.99
N TYR A 868 9.52 19.51 -29.03
CA TYR A 868 8.80 19.24 -30.29
C TYR A 868 8.75 20.45 -31.23
N LYS A 869 8.95 21.66 -30.70
CA LYS A 869 9.14 22.90 -31.49
C LYS A 869 10.60 23.13 -31.89
N ALA A 870 11.52 22.24 -31.50
CA ALA A 870 12.97 22.41 -31.63
C ALA A 870 13.49 23.70 -30.96
N ASP A 871 12.93 24.06 -29.81
CA ASP A 871 13.35 25.19 -28.97
C ASP A 871 13.87 24.71 -27.61
N PRO A 872 15.11 24.16 -27.54
CA PRO A 872 15.68 23.68 -26.28
C PRO A 872 15.97 24.80 -25.28
N GLN A 873 16.14 26.05 -25.73
CA GLN A 873 16.38 27.17 -24.83
C GLN A 873 15.12 27.51 -24.03
N GLN A 874 13.96 27.56 -24.68
CA GLN A 874 12.69 27.73 -23.96
C GLN A 874 12.45 26.59 -22.96
N ALA A 875 12.78 25.35 -23.32
CA ALA A 875 12.67 24.20 -22.41
C ALA A 875 13.53 24.40 -21.15
N ARG A 876 14.78 24.84 -21.33
CA ARG A 876 15.73 25.13 -20.25
C ARG A 876 15.24 26.28 -19.36
N ASP A 877 14.88 27.43 -19.95
CA ASP A 877 14.47 28.64 -19.21
C ASP A 877 13.29 28.36 -18.27
N ILE A 878 12.35 27.51 -18.68
CA ILE A 878 11.21 27.11 -17.84
C ILE A 878 11.66 26.13 -16.75
N ALA A 879 12.44 25.11 -17.13
CA ALA A 879 12.84 24.05 -16.21
C ALA A 879 13.80 24.53 -15.10
N GLU A 880 14.66 25.50 -15.38
CA GLU A 880 15.59 26.08 -14.39
C GLU A 880 14.86 26.75 -13.21
N ASN A 881 13.66 27.28 -13.42
CA ASN A 881 12.83 27.85 -12.34
C ASN A 881 12.45 26.80 -11.27
N TYR A 882 12.49 25.52 -11.63
CA TYR A 882 12.12 24.39 -10.78
C TYR A 882 13.32 23.54 -10.34
N SER A 883 14.55 23.97 -10.64
CA SER A 883 15.80 23.27 -10.28
C SER A 883 15.97 23.02 -8.78
N ASN A 884 15.38 23.88 -7.93
CA ASN A 884 15.40 23.78 -6.47
C ASN A 884 14.05 23.34 -5.88
N HIS A 885 13.17 22.73 -6.68
CA HIS A 885 11.85 22.31 -6.22
C HIS A 885 11.96 21.35 -5.00
N PRO A 886 11.15 21.55 -3.94
CA PRO A 886 11.32 20.82 -2.68
C PRO A 886 10.93 19.34 -2.75
N VAL A 887 10.15 18.96 -3.77
CA VAL A 887 9.74 17.57 -4.01
C VAL A 887 10.60 16.96 -5.10
N ASP A 888 11.31 15.88 -4.75
CA ASP A 888 12.36 15.26 -5.56
C ASP A 888 11.82 14.83 -6.93
N ARG A 889 10.65 14.18 -6.97
CA ARG A 889 9.98 13.76 -8.21
C ARG A 889 9.88 14.88 -9.26
N TRP A 890 9.43 16.06 -8.85
CA TRP A 890 9.25 17.18 -9.77
C TRP A 890 10.57 17.90 -10.05
N ARG A 891 11.44 18.02 -9.04
CA ARG A 891 12.79 18.55 -9.23
C ARG A 891 13.55 17.74 -10.28
N GLU A 892 13.56 16.42 -10.14
CA GLU A 892 14.18 15.48 -11.07
C GLU A 892 13.52 15.51 -12.46
N ALA A 893 12.19 15.65 -12.53
CA ALA A 893 11.48 15.78 -13.81
C ALA A 893 11.93 17.02 -14.60
N PHE A 894 12.08 18.18 -13.94
CA PHE A 894 12.58 19.40 -14.58
C PHE A 894 14.10 19.36 -14.83
N LEU A 895 14.89 18.81 -13.91
CA LEU A 895 16.33 18.61 -14.13
C LEU A 895 16.60 17.67 -15.31
N ALA A 896 15.74 16.67 -15.56
CA ALA A 896 15.83 15.84 -16.75
C ALA A 896 15.60 16.63 -18.06
N ILE A 897 14.75 17.66 -18.04
CA ILE A 897 14.58 18.58 -19.18
C ILE A 897 15.85 19.42 -19.36
N VAL A 898 16.43 19.96 -18.29
CA VAL A 898 17.69 20.71 -18.35
C VAL A 898 18.81 19.84 -18.93
N ALA A 899 18.99 18.63 -18.40
CA ALA A 899 20.00 17.68 -18.89
C ALA A 899 19.80 17.32 -20.37
N GLN A 900 18.55 17.16 -20.82
CA GLN A 900 18.25 16.91 -22.23
C GLN A 900 18.57 18.13 -23.12
N ALA A 901 18.30 19.35 -22.66
CA ALA A 901 18.67 20.57 -23.38
C ALA A 901 20.20 20.73 -23.47
N ASP A 902 20.92 20.45 -22.38
CA ASP A 902 22.39 20.44 -22.34
C ASP A 902 22.97 19.39 -23.31
N GLU A 903 22.42 18.19 -23.35
CA GLU A 903 22.82 17.12 -24.29
C GLU A 903 22.63 17.54 -25.75
N ILE A 904 21.50 18.18 -26.08
CA ILE A 904 21.21 18.70 -27.44
C ILE A 904 22.27 19.75 -27.86
N GLU A 905 22.78 20.54 -26.91
CA GLU A 905 23.84 21.53 -27.14
C GLU A 905 25.25 20.94 -27.13
N GLY A 906 25.38 19.62 -26.95
CA GLY A 906 26.65 18.89 -27.03
C GLY A 906 27.34 18.65 -25.69
N ALA A 907 26.65 18.87 -24.56
CA ALA A 907 27.11 18.37 -23.27
C ALA A 907 27.02 16.82 -23.22
N GLY A 908 27.72 16.21 -22.26
CA GLY A 908 27.65 14.77 -22.05
C GLY A 908 26.32 14.35 -21.42
N VAL A 909 25.97 13.07 -21.58
CA VAL A 909 24.78 12.49 -20.93
C VAL A 909 24.92 12.51 -19.41
N GLU A 910 23.98 13.17 -18.74
CA GLU A 910 23.86 13.20 -17.28
C GLU A 910 22.70 12.29 -16.83
N VAL A 911 22.89 11.59 -15.70
CA VAL A 911 21.83 10.81 -15.06
C VAL A 911 21.38 11.59 -13.84
N ILE A 912 20.12 12.01 -13.85
CA ILE A 912 19.49 12.80 -12.80
C ILE A 912 18.84 11.87 -11.77
N ASP A 913 18.20 10.80 -12.24
CA ASP A 913 17.57 9.76 -11.44
C ASP A 913 18.21 8.40 -11.77
N ASP A 914 18.98 7.87 -10.81
CA ASP A 914 19.66 6.57 -10.93
C ASP A 914 18.67 5.39 -11.00
N GLU A 915 17.41 5.56 -10.53
CA GLU A 915 16.34 4.58 -10.68
C GLU A 915 15.67 4.64 -12.06
N ASN A 916 15.86 5.74 -12.81
CA ASN A 916 15.33 5.88 -14.16
C ASN A 916 16.13 5.02 -15.15
N LEU A 917 15.57 3.86 -15.47
CA LEU A 917 16.13 2.91 -16.41
C LEU A 917 16.47 3.53 -17.77
N ALA A 918 15.67 4.48 -18.27
CA ALA A 918 15.92 5.12 -19.57
C ALA A 918 17.19 5.98 -19.52
N GLN A 919 17.35 6.82 -18.49
CA GLN A 919 18.56 7.65 -18.33
C GLN A 919 19.81 6.80 -18.15
N SER A 920 19.72 5.75 -17.30
CA SER A 920 20.79 4.78 -17.13
C SER A 920 21.17 4.09 -18.45
N GLN A 921 20.18 3.68 -19.25
CA GLN A 921 20.41 3.05 -20.56
C GLN A 921 21.04 4.04 -21.56
N THR A 922 20.63 5.31 -21.58
CA THR A 922 21.22 6.36 -22.43
C THR A 922 22.69 6.60 -22.08
N LYS A 923 23.03 6.68 -20.79
CA LYS A 923 24.42 6.82 -20.34
C LYS A 923 25.28 5.63 -20.77
N LEU A 924 24.76 4.40 -20.63
CA LEU A 924 25.44 3.20 -21.09
C LEU A 924 25.62 3.19 -22.61
N ALA A 925 24.61 3.62 -23.38
CA ALA A 925 24.68 3.72 -24.83
C ALA A 925 25.71 4.77 -25.30
N ALA A 926 25.76 5.94 -24.65
CA ALA A 926 26.72 7.00 -24.98
C ALA A 926 28.18 6.60 -24.67
N ALA A 927 28.38 5.73 -23.68
CA ALA A 927 29.69 5.18 -23.32
C ALA A 927 30.09 3.95 -24.17
N ASP A 928 29.17 3.35 -24.91
CA ASP A 928 29.44 2.15 -25.69
C ASP A 928 30.41 2.45 -26.85
N THR A 929 31.14 1.42 -27.26
CA THR A 929 32.03 1.48 -28.42
C THR A 929 31.27 0.97 -29.64
N SER A 930 31.03 1.85 -30.61
CA SER A 930 30.35 1.50 -31.84
C SER A 930 31.13 1.99 -33.05
N PHE A 931 31.00 1.27 -34.15
CA PHE A 931 31.47 1.72 -35.44
C PHE A 931 30.58 1.17 -36.54
N ASP A 932 30.50 1.90 -37.65
CA ASP A 932 30.02 1.43 -38.93
C ASP A 932 31.08 1.66 -39.99
N PHE A 933 31.02 0.94 -41.10
CA PHE A 933 31.91 1.22 -42.22
C PHE A 933 31.32 0.83 -43.56
N GLU A 934 31.75 1.55 -44.59
CA GLU A 934 31.45 1.27 -45.99
C GLU A 934 32.76 1.08 -46.77
N VAL A 935 32.70 0.29 -47.85
CA VAL A 935 33.84 0.10 -48.76
C VAL A 935 33.44 0.51 -50.17
N GLU A 936 33.86 1.70 -50.58
CA GLU A 936 33.55 2.26 -51.90
C GLU A 936 34.81 2.85 -52.54
N SER A 937 34.89 2.79 -53.87
CA SER A 937 35.98 3.44 -54.64
C SER A 937 37.40 3.08 -54.17
N GLN A 938 37.62 1.84 -53.72
CA GLN A 938 38.89 1.36 -53.15
C GLN A 938 39.28 2.00 -51.81
N GLU A 939 38.35 2.65 -51.12
CA GLU A 939 38.52 3.19 -49.77
C GLU A 939 37.57 2.51 -48.79
N VAL A 940 38.06 2.30 -47.57
CA VAL A 940 37.27 1.88 -46.42
C VAL A 940 37.02 3.12 -45.59
N ARG A 941 35.77 3.55 -45.49
CA ARG A 941 35.36 4.66 -44.63
C ARG A 941 34.68 4.11 -43.38
N ILE A 942 35.22 4.46 -42.22
CA ILE A 942 34.71 4.04 -40.91
C ILE A 942 34.12 5.26 -40.21
N ASP A 943 32.88 5.17 -39.79
CA ASP A 943 32.24 6.08 -38.86
C ASP A 943 32.26 5.43 -37.47
N TYR A 944 32.73 6.13 -36.43
CA TYR A 944 33.02 5.49 -35.13
C TYR A 944 32.82 6.41 -33.94
N GLN A 945 32.54 5.79 -32.80
CA GLN A 945 32.41 6.44 -31.49
C GLN A 945 33.14 5.61 -30.43
N ASN A 946 33.94 6.27 -29.59
CA ASN A 946 34.71 5.65 -28.50
C ASN A 946 35.69 4.53 -28.91
N VAL A 947 36.04 4.41 -30.20
CA VAL A 947 37.00 3.42 -30.72
C VAL A 947 38.38 4.05 -30.98
N GLU A 948 39.43 3.54 -30.35
CA GLU A 948 40.82 4.01 -30.57
C GLU A 948 41.55 3.25 -31.68
N ARG A 949 41.22 1.97 -31.88
CA ARG A 949 41.87 1.09 -32.85
C ARG A 949 40.88 0.06 -33.38
N VAL A 950 40.99 -0.25 -34.66
CA VAL A 950 40.24 -1.33 -35.30
C VAL A 950 41.21 -2.36 -35.88
N ARG A 951 40.84 -3.64 -35.85
CA ARG A 951 41.51 -4.67 -36.66
C ARG A 951 40.70 -4.87 -37.93
N VAL A 952 41.37 -4.73 -39.06
CA VAL A 952 40.81 -4.94 -40.39
C VAL A 952 41.40 -6.21 -40.96
N ASN A 953 40.55 -7.19 -41.25
CA ASN A 953 40.87 -8.45 -41.88
C ASN A 953 40.35 -8.42 -43.32
N PHE A 954 41.15 -8.90 -44.25
CA PHE A 954 40.83 -8.99 -45.67
C PHE A 954 40.81 -10.44 -46.09
N TYR A 955 39.67 -10.89 -46.63
CA TYR A 955 39.49 -12.23 -47.17
C TYR A 955 39.29 -12.16 -48.67
N LEU A 956 40.15 -12.82 -49.43
CA LEU A 956 39.95 -13.00 -50.87
C LEU A 956 38.73 -13.89 -51.08
N MET A 957 37.78 -13.39 -51.85
CA MET A 957 36.56 -14.14 -52.15
C MET A 957 36.75 -14.95 -53.42
N ASP A 958 36.60 -16.28 -53.31
CA ASP A 958 36.32 -17.12 -54.48
C ASP A 958 34.84 -16.95 -54.86
N ILE A 959 34.59 -15.93 -55.68
CA ILE A 959 33.23 -15.59 -56.13
C ILE A 959 32.58 -16.73 -56.90
N GLU A 960 33.35 -17.53 -57.64
CA GLU A 960 32.76 -18.62 -58.41
C GLU A 960 32.18 -19.70 -57.49
N MET A 961 32.91 -20.05 -56.43
CA MET A 961 32.43 -20.99 -55.43
C MET A 961 31.22 -20.44 -54.66
N LEU A 962 31.25 -19.17 -54.25
CA LEU A 962 30.16 -18.52 -53.50
C LEU A 962 28.89 -18.42 -54.34
N PHE A 963 29.03 -17.99 -55.59
CA PHE A 963 27.95 -17.93 -56.56
C PHE A 963 27.34 -19.31 -56.84
N SER A 964 28.16 -20.35 -56.96
CA SER A 964 27.67 -21.71 -57.21
C SER A 964 26.89 -22.29 -56.03
N ARG A 965 27.20 -21.89 -54.79
CA ARG A 965 26.47 -22.33 -53.59
C ARG A 965 25.16 -21.58 -53.39
N ASN A 966 25.13 -20.28 -53.68
CA ASN A 966 23.95 -19.42 -53.52
C ASN A 966 23.87 -18.40 -54.66
N PRO A 967 23.34 -18.75 -55.84
CA PRO A 967 23.43 -17.92 -57.05
C PRO A 967 22.58 -16.64 -57.04
N PHE A 968 21.62 -16.51 -56.11
CA PHE A 968 20.65 -15.39 -56.05
C PHE A 968 20.77 -14.57 -54.75
N VAL A 969 21.93 -14.59 -54.08
CA VAL A 969 22.18 -13.80 -52.87
C VAL A 969 23.07 -12.62 -53.24
N GLN A 970 22.61 -11.38 -52.99
CA GLN A 970 23.32 -10.16 -53.38
C GLN A 970 24.40 -9.71 -52.37
N GLN A 971 24.38 -10.21 -51.13
CA GLN A 971 25.37 -9.90 -50.09
C GLN A 971 25.76 -11.17 -49.33
N TYR A 972 27.02 -11.59 -49.45
CA TYR A 972 27.58 -12.75 -48.73
C TYR A 972 28.32 -12.26 -47.48
N SER A 973 27.62 -11.91 -46.40
CA SER A 973 28.27 -11.26 -45.25
C SER A 973 28.58 -12.18 -44.06
N SER A 974 27.89 -13.33 -43.90
CA SER A 974 27.89 -14.05 -42.61
C SER A 974 28.58 -15.43 -42.58
N GLN A 975 29.12 -15.93 -43.70
CA GLN A 975 29.61 -17.34 -43.81
C GLN A 975 31.14 -17.52 -43.77
N PHE A 976 31.93 -16.46 -43.60
CA PHE A 976 33.40 -16.50 -43.72
C PHE A 976 34.17 -16.69 -42.41
N SER A 977 33.49 -16.84 -41.27
CA SER A 977 34.09 -16.88 -39.93
C SER A 977 35.01 -18.09 -39.66
N TYR A 978 35.15 -19.04 -40.60
CA TYR A 978 35.90 -20.29 -40.46
C TYR A 978 37.17 -20.38 -41.34
N ILE A 979 37.51 -19.32 -42.07
CA ILE A 979 38.72 -19.27 -42.92
C ILE A 979 39.74 -18.25 -42.37
N GLN A 980 41.02 -18.47 -42.62
CA GLN A 980 42.10 -17.55 -42.20
C GLN A 980 42.15 -16.32 -43.13
N PRO A 981 42.29 -15.09 -42.61
CA PRO A 981 42.38 -13.89 -43.44
C PRO A 981 43.65 -13.88 -44.29
N ASN A 982 43.54 -13.41 -45.53
CA ASN A 982 44.67 -13.26 -46.44
C ASN A 982 45.61 -12.14 -46.00
N GLN A 983 45.06 -11.08 -45.41
CA GLN A 983 45.81 -9.98 -44.81
C GLN A 983 45.05 -9.43 -43.60
N SER A 984 45.79 -9.08 -42.54
CA SER A 984 45.22 -8.43 -41.36
C SER A 984 46.07 -7.22 -40.99
N GLN A 985 45.43 -6.11 -40.67
CA GLN A 985 46.09 -4.89 -40.20
C GLN A 985 45.36 -4.25 -39.02
N VAL A 986 46.09 -3.48 -38.23
CA VAL A 986 45.51 -2.68 -37.14
C VAL A 986 45.58 -1.21 -37.54
N VAL A 987 44.42 -0.56 -37.62
CA VAL A 987 44.29 0.86 -37.99
C VAL A 987 44.00 1.65 -36.71
N ALA A 988 44.83 2.66 -36.43
CA ALA A 988 44.60 3.59 -35.33
C ALA A 988 43.62 4.68 -35.81
N LEU A 989 42.57 4.92 -35.03
CA LEU A 989 41.55 5.91 -35.35
C LEU A 989 41.86 7.25 -34.65
N PRO A 990 41.73 8.40 -35.34
CA PRO A 990 41.95 9.71 -34.71
C PRO A 990 40.98 9.98 -33.54
N LYS A 991 41.49 10.42 -32.39
CA LYS A 991 40.67 10.62 -31.17
C LYS A 991 39.60 11.73 -31.27
N ASN A 992 39.76 12.68 -32.19
CA ASN A 992 38.88 13.86 -32.32
C ASN A 992 38.09 13.87 -33.63
N LYS A 993 37.84 12.70 -34.22
CA LYS A 993 37.01 12.56 -35.41
C LYS A 993 35.95 11.49 -35.18
N THR A 994 34.82 11.66 -35.86
CA THR A 994 33.73 10.68 -35.91
C THR A 994 33.77 9.83 -37.19
N SER A 995 34.66 10.18 -38.14
CA SER A 995 34.83 9.48 -39.41
C SER A 995 36.30 9.45 -39.83
N PHE A 996 36.75 8.32 -40.38
CA PHE A 996 38.11 8.11 -40.88
C PHE A 996 38.09 7.18 -42.10
N ALA A 997 38.80 7.56 -43.16
CA ALA A 997 38.93 6.76 -44.37
C ALA A 997 40.39 6.34 -44.62
N PHE A 998 40.59 5.14 -45.14
CA PHE A 998 41.88 4.65 -45.61
C PHE A 998 41.71 3.80 -46.88
N SER A 999 42.71 3.85 -47.77
CA SER A 999 42.66 3.09 -49.02
C SER A 999 42.92 1.59 -48.80
N LEU A 1000 42.31 0.75 -49.63
CA LEU A 1000 42.61 -0.68 -49.70
C LEU A 1000 44.10 -0.92 -50.04
N PRO A 1001 44.72 -1.96 -49.46
CA PRO A 1001 46.09 -2.37 -49.80
C PRO A 1001 46.28 -2.55 -51.31
N ALA A 1002 47.41 -2.11 -51.85
CA ALA A 1002 47.65 -2.08 -53.30
C ALA A 1002 47.46 -3.44 -54.00
N GLU A 1003 47.80 -4.52 -53.31
CA GLU A 1003 47.68 -5.92 -53.76
C GLU A 1003 46.22 -6.39 -53.89
N LEU A 1004 45.30 -5.73 -53.19
CA LEU A 1004 43.89 -6.11 -53.08
C LEU A 1004 42.94 -5.23 -53.90
N ARG A 1005 43.43 -4.10 -54.46
CA ARG A 1005 42.59 -3.12 -55.16
C ARG A 1005 41.85 -3.65 -56.39
N ASN A 1006 42.40 -4.65 -57.06
CA ASN A 1006 41.80 -5.30 -58.24
C ASN A 1006 41.23 -6.70 -57.94
N GLN A 1007 41.10 -7.05 -56.66
CA GLN A 1007 40.59 -8.34 -56.23
C GLN A 1007 39.25 -8.16 -55.53
N ASN A 1008 38.45 -9.22 -55.50
CA ASN A 1008 37.22 -9.22 -54.75
C ASN A 1008 37.52 -9.62 -53.31
N VAL A 1009 37.21 -8.73 -52.38
CA VAL A 1009 37.63 -8.85 -50.99
C VAL A 1009 36.46 -8.64 -50.07
N LEU A 1010 36.29 -9.53 -49.10
CA LEU A 1010 35.47 -9.26 -47.93
C LEU A 1010 36.34 -8.54 -46.91
N VAL A 1011 35.98 -7.31 -46.59
CA VAL A 1011 36.61 -6.53 -45.52
C VAL A 1011 35.83 -6.82 -44.25
N GLU A 1012 36.49 -7.35 -43.24
CA GLU A 1012 35.93 -7.53 -41.91
C GLU A 1012 36.65 -6.58 -40.95
N ILE A 1013 35.89 -5.77 -40.23
CA ILE A 1013 36.41 -4.88 -39.20
C ILE A 1013 35.92 -5.38 -37.85
N SER A 1014 36.85 -5.51 -36.90
CA SER A 1014 36.57 -5.89 -35.53
C SER A 1014 37.12 -4.86 -34.55
N ALA A 1015 36.24 -4.36 -33.67
CA ALA A 1015 36.58 -3.46 -32.57
C ALA A 1015 35.48 -3.46 -31.51
N GLY A 1016 35.87 -3.26 -30.25
CA GLY A 1016 34.90 -3.09 -29.17
C GLY A 1016 33.95 -4.28 -28.96
N GLY A 1017 34.28 -5.50 -29.43
CA GLY A 1017 33.39 -6.67 -29.38
C GLY A 1017 32.39 -6.80 -30.52
N GLN A 1018 32.35 -5.82 -31.41
CA GLN A 1018 31.56 -5.86 -32.64
C GLN A 1018 32.46 -6.32 -33.80
N THR A 1019 31.92 -7.15 -34.67
CA THR A 1019 32.54 -7.53 -35.94
C THR A 1019 31.54 -7.29 -37.05
N LYS A 1020 31.93 -6.45 -38.02
CA LYS A 1020 31.12 -6.12 -39.19
C LYS A 1020 31.91 -6.50 -40.44
N SER A 1021 31.22 -6.92 -41.50
CA SER A 1021 31.86 -7.37 -42.74
C SER A 1021 31.13 -6.82 -43.95
N GLU A 1022 31.88 -6.19 -44.84
CA GLU A 1022 31.38 -5.63 -46.10
C GLU A 1022 32.15 -6.21 -47.28
N ALA A 1023 31.41 -6.61 -48.32
CA ALA A 1023 31.98 -7.21 -49.51
C ALA A 1023 32.31 -6.14 -50.55
N TYR A 1024 33.57 -6.06 -50.97
CA TYR A 1024 34.03 -5.17 -52.03
C TYR A 1024 34.28 -5.97 -53.31
N TYR A 1025 33.43 -5.73 -54.32
CA TYR A 1025 33.53 -6.36 -55.64
C TYR A 1025 34.30 -5.47 -56.61
N SER A 1026 35.63 -5.55 -56.59
CA SER A 1026 36.46 -4.84 -57.55
C SER A 1026 36.33 -5.45 -58.94
N ASN A 1027 35.81 -4.68 -59.89
CA ASN A 1027 35.78 -5.05 -61.30
C ASN A 1027 35.98 -3.81 -62.17
N SER A 1028 36.52 -4.03 -63.37
CA SER A 1028 36.62 -3.04 -64.43
C SER A 1028 35.79 -3.46 -65.64
N LEU A 1029 34.65 -4.11 -65.37
CA LEU A 1029 33.77 -4.71 -66.37
C LEU A 1029 32.53 -3.84 -66.60
N ALA A 1030 32.38 -3.30 -67.81
CA ALA A 1030 31.10 -2.82 -68.29
C ALA A 1030 30.28 -4.00 -68.82
N VAL A 1031 29.34 -4.48 -68.00
CA VAL A 1031 28.42 -5.57 -68.35
C VAL A 1031 27.05 -5.02 -68.73
N GLN A 1032 26.60 -5.36 -69.93
CA GLN A 1032 25.26 -5.05 -70.43
C GLN A 1032 24.48 -6.35 -70.62
N VAL A 1033 23.44 -6.56 -69.81
CA VAL A 1033 22.49 -7.67 -69.98
C VAL A 1033 21.40 -7.24 -70.95
N ILE A 1034 21.19 -8.04 -71.99
CA ILE A 1034 20.20 -7.82 -73.05
C ILE A 1034 19.11 -8.88 -72.87
N GLU A 1035 18.25 -8.68 -71.86
CA GLU A 1035 17.28 -9.67 -71.38
C GLU A 1035 16.36 -10.21 -72.49
N ASN A 1036 15.81 -9.33 -73.33
CA ASN A 1036 14.89 -9.70 -74.42
C ASN A 1036 15.49 -10.66 -75.46
N TYR A 1037 16.81 -10.78 -75.50
CA TYR A 1037 17.52 -11.67 -76.43
C TYR A 1037 18.40 -12.70 -75.70
N GLY A 1038 18.34 -12.75 -74.37
CA GLY A 1038 19.07 -13.73 -73.58
C GLY A 1038 20.60 -13.65 -73.73
N GLN A 1039 21.13 -12.46 -74.01
CA GLN A 1039 22.56 -12.24 -74.22
C GLN A 1039 23.16 -11.28 -73.19
N VAL A 1040 24.40 -11.52 -72.83
CA VAL A 1040 25.23 -10.56 -72.08
C VAL A 1040 26.36 -10.09 -72.97
N ARG A 1041 26.68 -8.79 -72.87
CA ARG A 1041 27.87 -8.20 -73.49
C ARG A 1041 28.80 -7.66 -72.41
N VAL A 1042 30.07 -8.01 -72.50
CA VAL A 1042 31.13 -7.63 -71.57
C VAL A 1042 32.17 -6.81 -72.30
N ALA A 1043 32.50 -5.64 -71.76
CA ALA A 1043 33.54 -4.76 -72.25
C ALA A 1043 34.36 -4.22 -71.07
N HIS A 1044 35.56 -3.73 -71.34
CA HIS A 1044 36.34 -3.02 -70.35
C HIS A 1044 35.67 -1.69 -70.02
N GLU A 1045 35.53 -1.35 -68.74
CA GLU A 1045 34.74 -0.23 -68.24
C GLU A 1045 35.22 1.12 -68.79
N ASN A 1046 36.52 1.40 -68.72
CA ASN A 1046 37.09 2.67 -69.20
C ASN A 1046 37.30 2.72 -70.73
N SER A 1047 37.96 1.71 -71.32
CA SER A 1047 38.29 1.73 -72.75
C SER A 1047 37.12 1.36 -73.68
N LYS A 1048 36.02 0.82 -73.12
CA LYS A 1048 34.84 0.28 -73.83
C LYS A 1048 35.16 -0.82 -74.85
N LYS A 1049 36.39 -1.34 -74.87
CA LYS A 1049 36.82 -2.44 -75.73
C LYS A 1049 36.13 -3.73 -75.29
N ALA A 1050 35.57 -4.49 -76.24
CA ALA A 1050 34.95 -5.78 -75.95
C ALA A 1050 35.96 -6.76 -75.35
N LEU A 1051 35.54 -7.50 -74.32
CA LEU A 1051 36.38 -8.48 -73.62
C LEU A 1051 35.99 -9.89 -74.05
N ALA A 1052 36.89 -10.53 -74.80
CA ALA A 1052 36.75 -11.90 -75.27
C ALA A 1052 37.29 -12.89 -74.24
N GLY A 1053 36.72 -14.10 -74.17
CA GLY A 1053 37.20 -15.13 -73.25
C GLY A 1053 36.81 -14.89 -71.78
N VAL A 1054 35.86 -13.99 -71.50
CA VAL A 1054 35.34 -13.78 -70.15
C VAL A 1054 34.38 -14.92 -69.81
N TYR A 1055 34.60 -15.58 -68.69
CA TYR A 1055 33.76 -16.70 -68.26
C TYR A 1055 32.40 -16.18 -67.79
N VAL A 1056 31.31 -16.84 -68.20
CA VAL A 1056 29.95 -16.54 -67.78
C VAL A 1056 29.31 -17.82 -67.28
N LYS A 1057 28.88 -17.84 -66.02
CA LYS A 1057 28.19 -18.96 -65.37
C LYS A 1057 26.77 -18.57 -65.05
N VAL A 1058 25.81 -19.42 -65.40
CA VAL A 1058 24.38 -19.11 -65.36
C VAL A 1058 23.66 -20.13 -64.50
N TYR A 1059 22.91 -19.63 -63.51
CA TYR A 1059 21.93 -20.41 -62.78
C TYR A 1059 20.53 -19.92 -63.12
N ALA A 1060 19.57 -20.84 -63.11
CA ALA A 1060 18.16 -20.56 -63.28
C ALA A 1060 17.41 -20.89 -61.99
N ARG A 1061 16.54 -19.98 -61.58
CA ARG A 1061 15.46 -20.28 -60.64
C ARG A 1061 14.27 -20.73 -61.45
N MET A 1062 13.82 -21.95 -61.20
CA MET A 1062 12.69 -22.54 -61.89
C MET A 1062 11.38 -22.08 -61.24
N SER A 1063 10.26 -22.21 -61.95
CA SER A 1063 8.93 -21.83 -61.47
C SER A 1063 8.44 -22.62 -60.25
N ASP A 1064 9.07 -23.74 -59.93
CA ASP A 1064 8.81 -24.53 -58.71
C ASP A 1064 9.68 -24.08 -57.51
N GLY A 1065 10.46 -23.02 -57.67
CA GLY A 1065 11.38 -22.48 -56.67
C GLY A 1065 12.74 -23.16 -56.61
N SER A 1066 12.96 -24.25 -57.36
CA SER A 1066 14.26 -24.93 -57.39
C SER A 1066 15.32 -24.07 -58.11
N VAL A 1067 16.54 -24.04 -57.56
CA VAL A 1067 17.69 -23.35 -58.17
C VAL A 1067 18.65 -24.39 -58.72
N LYS A 1068 18.94 -24.31 -60.02
CA LYS A 1068 19.86 -25.24 -60.67
C LYS A 1068 20.81 -24.53 -61.64
N PHE A 1069 21.97 -25.13 -61.83
CA PHE A 1069 22.91 -24.73 -62.86
C PHE A 1069 22.23 -24.87 -64.22
N TYR A 1070 22.29 -23.82 -65.04
CA TYR A 1070 21.62 -23.78 -66.34
C TYR A 1070 22.63 -23.93 -67.48
N LYS A 1071 23.66 -23.07 -67.51
CA LYS A 1071 24.65 -23.04 -68.58
C LYS A 1071 25.89 -22.27 -68.14
N ASP A 1072 27.03 -22.54 -68.76
CA ASP A 1072 28.19 -21.67 -68.70
C ASP A 1072 28.93 -21.60 -70.05
N GLY A 1073 29.94 -20.75 -70.13
CA GLY A 1073 30.84 -20.67 -71.26
C GLY A 1073 31.60 -19.35 -71.26
N TYR A 1074 32.22 -19.02 -72.39
CA TYR A 1074 33.06 -17.84 -72.51
C TYR A 1074 32.49 -16.85 -73.52
N THR A 1075 32.71 -15.56 -73.30
CA THR A 1075 32.37 -14.53 -74.28
C THR A 1075 33.16 -14.71 -75.58
N ASP A 1076 32.52 -14.44 -76.72
CA ASP A 1076 33.17 -14.45 -78.03
C ASP A 1076 34.09 -13.23 -78.24
N LEU A 1077 34.73 -13.12 -79.42
CA LEU A 1077 35.60 -11.98 -79.77
C LEU A 1077 34.90 -10.60 -79.71
N ARG A 1078 33.56 -10.57 -79.67
CA ARG A 1078 32.73 -9.37 -79.56
C ARG A 1078 32.32 -9.10 -78.11
N GLY A 1079 32.80 -9.90 -77.17
CA GLY A 1079 32.48 -9.86 -75.75
C GLY A 1079 31.06 -10.34 -75.44
N ARG A 1080 30.45 -11.16 -76.30
CA ARG A 1080 29.06 -11.61 -76.12
C ARG A 1080 28.97 -13.06 -75.69
N PHE A 1081 27.99 -13.35 -74.83
CA PHE A 1081 27.61 -14.70 -74.44
C PHE A 1081 26.08 -14.83 -74.41
N ASP A 1082 25.56 -15.97 -74.90
CA ASP A 1082 24.14 -16.32 -74.84
C ASP A 1082 23.87 -17.21 -73.63
N PHE A 1083 23.18 -16.63 -72.65
CA PHE A 1083 22.90 -17.25 -71.36
C PHE A 1083 21.60 -18.06 -71.32
N THR A 1084 20.79 -18.05 -72.38
CA THR A 1084 19.43 -18.65 -72.36
C THR A 1084 19.27 -19.86 -73.26
N SER A 1085 19.99 -19.94 -74.38
CA SER A 1085 19.78 -21.00 -75.38
C SER A 1085 20.39 -22.34 -74.92
N LEU A 1086 19.51 -23.32 -74.67
CA LEU A 1086 19.78 -24.75 -74.52
C LEU A 1086 18.90 -25.53 -75.49
N SER A 1087 19.34 -26.70 -75.96
CA SER A 1087 18.50 -27.59 -76.78
C SER A 1087 17.52 -28.42 -75.92
N THR A 1088 16.80 -27.75 -75.01
CA THR A 1088 15.85 -28.33 -74.06
C THR A 1088 14.65 -27.39 -73.90
N ASN A 1089 13.55 -27.87 -73.33
CA ASN A 1089 12.37 -27.04 -73.01
C ASN A 1089 12.48 -26.37 -71.63
N GLU A 1090 13.68 -26.34 -71.02
CA GLU A 1090 13.83 -25.87 -69.64
C GLU A 1090 13.56 -24.38 -69.47
N LEU A 1091 13.83 -23.58 -70.51
CA LEU A 1091 13.59 -22.14 -70.54
C LEU A 1091 12.13 -21.77 -70.22
N ASP A 1092 11.16 -22.63 -70.58
CA ASP A 1092 9.73 -22.42 -70.33
C ASP A 1092 9.38 -22.35 -68.84
N ASN A 1093 10.22 -22.99 -68.02
CA ASN A 1093 10.03 -23.11 -66.59
C ASN A 1093 11.01 -22.23 -65.80
N VAL A 1094 11.76 -21.33 -66.44
CA VAL A 1094 12.67 -20.41 -65.74
C VAL A 1094 11.92 -19.14 -65.34
N GLU A 1095 11.93 -18.83 -64.05
CA GLU A 1095 11.41 -17.58 -63.50
C GLU A 1095 12.45 -16.46 -63.60
N LYS A 1096 13.71 -16.76 -63.28
CA LYS A 1096 14.81 -15.78 -63.26
C LYS A 1096 16.16 -16.43 -63.49
N PHE A 1097 17.06 -15.71 -64.16
CA PHE A 1097 18.47 -16.07 -64.30
C PHE A 1097 19.35 -15.26 -63.36
N SER A 1098 20.43 -15.89 -62.90
CA SER A 1098 21.55 -15.22 -62.28
C SER A 1098 22.82 -15.54 -63.06
N LEU A 1099 23.60 -14.50 -63.38
CA LEU A 1099 24.77 -14.52 -64.24
C LEU A 1099 25.99 -14.09 -63.43
N LEU A 1100 26.95 -14.97 -63.26
CA LEU A 1100 28.30 -14.60 -62.84
C LEU A 1100 29.15 -14.36 -64.08
N ILE A 1101 29.68 -13.15 -64.22
CA ILE A 1101 30.64 -12.78 -65.25
C ILE A 1101 32.01 -12.65 -64.58
N LEU A 1102 32.98 -13.47 -64.98
CA LEU A 1102 34.29 -13.60 -64.33
C LEU A 1102 35.42 -13.47 -65.36
N SER A 1103 36.33 -12.53 -65.11
CA SER A 1103 37.55 -12.30 -65.90
C SER A 1103 38.77 -12.34 -64.98
N GLU A 1104 39.77 -13.16 -65.29
CA GLU A 1104 41.01 -13.26 -64.49
C GLU A 1104 41.73 -11.90 -64.37
N GLU A 1105 41.75 -11.10 -65.45
CA GLU A 1105 42.45 -9.80 -65.45
C GLU A 1105 41.59 -8.60 -65.01
N HIS A 1106 40.25 -8.72 -65.02
CA HIS A 1106 39.35 -7.56 -64.93
C HIS A 1106 38.28 -7.66 -63.83
N GLY A 1107 38.30 -8.72 -63.02
CA GLY A 1107 37.41 -8.91 -61.87
C GLY A 1107 36.14 -9.69 -62.21
N ALA A 1108 35.15 -9.60 -61.32
CA ALA A 1108 33.90 -10.34 -61.44
C ALA A 1108 32.69 -9.47 -61.12
N VAL A 1109 31.55 -9.78 -61.73
CA VAL A 1109 30.28 -9.14 -61.41
C VAL A 1109 29.12 -10.11 -61.57
N VAL A 1110 28.15 -10.03 -60.66
CA VAL A 1110 26.90 -10.80 -60.73
C VAL A 1110 25.78 -9.90 -61.25
N ARG A 1111 24.96 -10.44 -62.16
CA ARG A 1111 23.76 -9.78 -62.69
C ARG A 1111 22.60 -10.77 -62.74
N GLU A 1112 21.45 -10.34 -62.25
CA GLU A 1112 20.21 -11.07 -62.47
C GLU A 1112 19.55 -10.62 -63.78
N ALA A 1113 18.86 -11.52 -64.44
CA ALA A 1113 18.17 -11.27 -65.69
C ALA A 1113 16.84 -12.01 -65.71
N ASN A 1114 15.79 -11.37 -66.22
CA ASN A 1114 14.54 -12.08 -66.52
C ASN A 1114 14.71 -12.97 -67.77
N PRO A 1115 13.95 -14.07 -67.88
CA PRO A 1115 13.91 -14.82 -69.13
C PRO A 1115 13.42 -13.91 -70.28
N PRO A 1116 13.89 -14.10 -71.52
CA PRO A 1116 13.45 -13.32 -72.67
C PRO A 1116 11.93 -13.36 -72.81
N ARG A 1117 11.30 -12.18 -72.97
CA ARG A 1117 9.86 -12.09 -73.22
C ARG A 1117 9.55 -12.74 -74.57
N ARG A 1118 8.62 -13.70 -74.57
CA ARG A 1118 8.08 -14.31 -75.79
C ARG A 1118 7.13 -13.40 -76.53
#